data_AF-A0A6A4X2Q6-F1
#
_entry.id   AF-A0A6A4X2Q6-F1
#
_cell.length_a   1.000
_cell.length_b   1.000
_cell.length_c   1.000
_cell.angle_alpha   90.00
_cell.angle_beta   90.00
_cell.angle_gamma   90.00
#
_symmetry.space_group_name_H-M   'P 1'
#
loop_
_entity.id
_entity.type
_entity.pdbx_description
1 polymer ?
#
loop_
_entity_poly.entity_id
_entity_poly.type
_entity_poly.pdbx_seq_one_letter_code
_entity_poly.pdbx_strand_id
1 'polypeptide(L)'
;MFRILEEANREALATFLCPPGYSAALAQAAAAPPGYEPETCPGSPVEVEFFWDASSRAASPAPERPLPLAPRSPVPGHRLRRPSGMTPPPLRRRRPSEWSRCETPPAVGGLLSVAPTAAGAAGRRRSSAQLELLMVFGGADTAAAGQPPAEQPPAEASCYPNCDLSIWMRSCDTEQIEPLRGEISGVIPSWLRGSLLRNGPGRLNVGDEQFKHLFDASALLHRFHIADGDVTYQNRFLRSRTYERNTAARRIVVSEFGTLASVPDPCQTIFQRVSSMFSTEEMMTDNAMISIYPYGDELYALTETPYLFRVDPETLETKQRVNLMKHVQVVNHSAHPHVQPDGTVFNLGQSVGLTGPAYNVLRFPPSDGSGVDNVFERAQVVASVGCRWPLHPSYMHSFCITPGYFVLIEQPLAVSTVQVCRTLLQRQPLVAALRWFDEPTRFIVIDRKTNRATSLSYQTDPLFFLHTINAYEEDGHLVVDLCAYQDAQMLDCMYVEALKTNPHYADMFRGRPTRFVLPLSPPVGLDPAANLVTLTGTTATARRRSDGSLQLTPELLCDLGTETPRINYARHNGTKYRYFYAISSDVDGDNPGKLIKVDTVTHQTRTWCEQNAYPSEPVFVPRPDAMSEDDGVLLSALLWAQGQERQVALLVVDAVSMRELGRATFHTDGPVPKCLHGWFKGDSV
;
A
#
# COMPACT_ATOMS: atom_id res chain seq x y z
N MET A 1 -19.33 -0.22 23.12
CA MET A 1 -19.58 0.99 22.30
C MET A 1 -20.37 2.04 23.07
N PHE A 2 -21.61 1.78 23.53
CA PHE A 2 -22.40 2.75 24.32
C PHE A 2 -21.71 3.25 25.61
N ARG A 3 -21.06 2.39 26.40
CA ARG A 3 -20.31 2.83 27.61
C ARG A 3 -19.08 3.69 27.32
N ILE A 4 -18.39 3.42 26.21
CA ILE A 4 -17.21 4.20 25.77
C ILE A 4 -17.66 5.57 25.23
N LEU A 5 -18.79 5.62 24.53
CA LEU A 5 -19.43 6.86 24.11
C LEU A 5 -19.96 7.65 25.32
N GLU A 6 -20.49 7.00 26.36
CA GLU A 6 -20.90 7.65 27.62
C GLU A 6 -19.72 8.26 28.38
N GLU A 7 -18.58 7.57 28.47
CA GLU A 7 -17.37 8.09 29.13
C GLU A 7 -16.75 9.26 28.34
N ALA A 8 -16.68 9.16 27.01
CA ALA A 8 -16.22 10.25 26.15
C ALA A 8 -17.14 11.48 26.22
N ASN A 9 -18.45 11.27 26.39
CA ASN A 9 -19.42 12.37 26.52
C ASN A 9 -19.33 13.04 27.90
N ARG A 10 -18.98 12.30 28.97
CA ARG A 10 -18.73 12.88 30.30
C ARG A 10 -17.48 13.76 30.35
N GLU A 11 -16.40 13.37 29.68
CA GLU A 11 -15.20 14.22 29.57
C GLU A 11 -15.43 15.46 28.69
N ALA A 12 -16.21 15.32 27.61
CA ALA A 12 -16.56 16.45 26.75
C ALA A 12 -17.46 17.50 27.47
N LEU A 13 -18.40 17.05 28.30
CA LEU A 13 -19.27 17.93 29.10
C LEU A 13 -18.51 18.64 30.24
N ALA A 14 -17.53 17.98 30.87
CA ALA A 14 -16.70 18.60 31.91
C ALA A 14 -15.83 19.75 31.37
N THR A 15 -15.51 19.73 30.08
CA THR A 15 -14.71 20.76 29.40
C THR A 15 -15.55 21.97 28.95
N PHE A 16 -16.87 21.83 28.87
CA PHE A 16 -17.77 22.85 28.33
C PHE A 16 -18.43 23.79 29.38
N LEU A 17 -18.29 23.51 30.68
CA LEU A 17 -18.97 24.26 31.75
C LEU A 17 -18.05 25.04 32.71
N CYS A 18 -16.77 25.26 32.39
CA CYS A 18 -15.89 26.08 33.24
C CYS A 18 -14.93 26.99 32.46
N PRO A 19 -15.20 28.31 32.38
CA PRO A 19 -14.22 29.32 31.99
C PRO A 19 -13.23 29.59 33.15
N PRO A 20 -11.97 30.00 32.88
CA PRO A 20 -10.96 30.19 33.91
C PRO A 20 -11.21 31.48 34.70
N GLY A 21 -11.40 31.33 36.01
CA GLY A 21 -11.35 32.46 36.93
C GLY A 21 -12.43 32.48 38.00
N TYR A 22 -12.54 31.44 38.84
CA TYR A 22 -13.11 31.55 40.20
C TYR A 22 -12.58 30.37 41.04
N SER A 23 -11.37 30.51 41.55
CA SER A 23 -10.82 29.64 42.60
C SER A 23 -11.10 30.29 43.96
N ALA A 24 -12.18 29.90 44.64
CA ALA A 24 -12.32 29.88 46.11
C ALA A 24 -13.78 29.63 46.53
N ALA A 25 -14.34 28.43 46.32
CA ALA A 25 -15.60 28.01 46.99
C ALA A 25 -15.94 26.50 46.86
N LEU A 26 -15.00 25.60 46.59
CA LEU A 26 -15.27 24.15 46.54
C LEU A 26 -14.25 23.36 47.36
N ALA A 27 -14.04 23.82 48.59
CA ALA A 27 -13.41 23.07 49.66
C ALA A 27 -14.33 23.11 50.88
N GLN A 28 -15.56 22.60 50.75
CA GLN A 28 -16.43 22.20 51.86
C GLN A 28 -17.64 21.45 51.30
N ALA A 29 -18.13 20.46 52.06
CA ALA A 29 -19.32 19.62 51.80
C ALA A 29 -19.12 18.33 50.96
N ALA A 30 -18.24 17.45 51.46
CA ALA A 30 -18.56 16.03 51.52
C ALA A 30 -19.28 15.75 52.86
N ALA A 31 -20.60 15.56 52.87
CA ALA A 31 -21.37 14.89 53.93
C ALA A 31 -22.84 14.62 53.49
N ALA A 32 -23.32 13.38 53.71
CA ALA A 32 -24.59 12.69 53.38
C ALA A 32 -25.93 13.40 53.83
N PRO A 33 -27.18 12.82 53.72
CA PRO A 33 -27.72 11.55 53.15
C PRO A 33 -29.02 11.73 52.26
N PRO A 34 -29.76 10.66 51.81
CA PRO A 34 -30.76 10.75 50.72
C PRO A 34 -32.24 10.82 51.19
N GLY A 35 -33.10 11.37 50.32
CA GLY A 35 -34.55 11.11 50.30
C GLY A 35 -35.43 12.37 50.25
N TYR A 36 -36.10 12.61 49.10
CA TYR A 36 -37.42 13.25 48.98
C TYR A 36 -37.93 13.23 47.52
N GLU A 37 -39.12 12.69 47.26
CA GLU A 37 -39.96 13.01 46.08
C GLU A 37 -40.78 14.28 46.37
N PRO A 38 -41.24 15.05 45.36
CA PRO A 38 -42.67 14.96 45.03
C PRO A 38 -43.12 15.25 43.57
N GLU A 39 -44.22 14.56 43.22
CA GLU A 39 -45.44 15.00 42.52
C GLU A 39 -45.55 15.15 40.97
N THR A 40 -46.42 14.28 40.44
CA THR A 40 -47.16 14.21 39.15
C THR A 40 -48.16 15.36 38.98
N CYS A 41 -48.55 15.86 37.78
CA CYS A 41 -49.45 15.29 36.74
C CYS A 41 -49.92 16.47 35.82
N PRO A 42 -50.74 16.35 34.73
CA PRO A 42 -51.22 15.17 33.96
C PRO A 42 -51.19 15.35 32.41
N GLY A 43 -51.51 14.27 31.64
CA GLY A 43 -52.13 14.41 30.31
C GLY A 43 -51.60 13.51 29.16
N SER A 44 -52.05 12.25 29.15
CA SER A 44 -51.95 11.22 28.10
C SER A 44 -52.89 11.46 26.87
N PRO A 45 -53.00 10.57 25.85
CA PRO A 45 -51.98 9.82 25.09
C PRO A 45 -52.26 9.81 23.55
N VAL A 46 -51.30 9.38 22.72
CA VAL A 46 -51.58 8.60 21.49
C VAL A 46 -50.50 7.55 21.30
N GLU A 47 -50.93 6.29 21.25
CA GLU A 47 -50.16 5.08 20.98
C GLU A 47 -49.78 4.96 19.50
N VAL A 48 -48.62 4.36 19.22
CA VAL A 48 -48.38 3.59 17.99
C VAL A 48 -47.76 2.25 18.41
N GLU A 49 -48.52 1.18 18.19
CA GLU A 49 -48.16 -0.21 18.47
C GLU A 49 -46.99 -0.71 17.60
N PHE A 50 -46.10 -1.48 18.24
CA PHE A 50 -45.17 -2.39 17.58
C PHE A 50 -45.77 -3.80 17.58
N PHE A 51 -45.99 -4.39 16.40
CA PHE A 51 -46.34 -5.80 16.27
C PHE A 51 -45.09 -6.67 16.38
N TRP A 52 -45.06 -7.52 17.42
CA TRP A 52 -44.19 -8.69 17.53
C TRP A 52 -45.08 -9.91 17.38
N ASP A 53 -44.88 -10.72 16.34
CA ASP A 53 -45.50 -12.05 16.27
C ASP A 53 -44.42 -13.12 16.39
N ALA A 54 -44.61 -13.97 17.39
CA ALA A 54 -43.83 -15.15 17.68
C ALA A 54 -44.81 -16.31 17.79
N SER A 55 -44.94 -17.13 16.73
CA SER A 55 -45.19 -18.57 16.86
C SER A 55 -45.22 -19.28 15.51
N SER A 56 -44.30 -20.23 15.31
CA SER A 56 -44.66 -21.59 14.94
C SER A 56 -43.43 -22.50 15.01
N ARG A 57 -43.48 -23.43 15.97
CA ARG A 57 -42.67 -24.64 15.99
C ARG A 57 -43.25 -25.62 14.97
N ALA A 58 -42.41 -26.17 14.10
CA ALA A 58 -42.71 -27.43 13.42
C ALA A 58 -41.40 -28.20 13.19
N ALA A 59 -41.51 -29.52 13.34
CA ALA A 59 -40.43 -30.48 13.57
C ALA A 59 -39.54 -30.72 12.34
N SER A 60 -38.26 -31.00 12.62
CA SER A 60 -37.28 -31.52 11.66
C SER A 60 -37.58 -32.98 11.26
N PRO A 61 -37.42 -33.35 9.99
CA PRO A 61 -37.08 -34.71 9.60
C PRO A 61 -35.56 -34.84 9.40
N ALA A 62 -35.03 -35.99 9.82
CA ALA A 62 -33.62 -36.37 9.72
C ALA A 62 -33.14 -36.49 8.26
N PRO A 63 -31.84 -36.29 7.98
CA PRO A 63 -31.31 -36.46 6.64
C PRO A 63 -31.11 -37.95 6.31
N GLU A 64 -31.69 -38.38 5.19
CA GLU A 64 -31.44 -39.68 4.58
C GLU A 64 -29.98 -39.79 4.09
N ARG A 65 -29.41 -40.98 4.29
CA ARG A 65 -28.06 -41.36 3.84
C ARG A 65 -28.02 -41.48 2.30
N PRO A 66 -26.99 -40.94 1.62
CA PRO A 66 -26.75 -41.27 0.23
C PRO A 66 -26.14 -42.68 0.10
N LEU A 67 -26.72 -43.49 -0.79
CA LEU A 67 -26.21 -44.80 -1.22
C LEU A 67 -24.93 -44.66 -2.08
N PRO A 68 -24.06 -45.68 -2.09
CA PRO A 68 -22.70 -45.57 -2.62
C PRO A 68 -22.63 -45.60 -4.15
N LEU A 69 -21.73 -44.77 -4.69
CA LEU A 69 -21.32 -44.75 -6.10
C LEU A 69 -20.64 -46.08 -6.50
N ALA A 70 -21.13 -46.68 -7.59
CA ALA A 70 -20.49 -47.82 -8.25
C ALA A 70 -19.19 -47.40 -8.98
N PRO A 71 -18.17 -48.28 -9.04
CA PRO A 71 -16.88 -47.95 -9.64
C PRO A 71 -16.95 -47.97 -11.17
N ARG A 72 -16.43 -46.91 -11.81
CA ARG A 72 -16.20 -46.87 -13.26
C ARG A 72 -14.93 -47.66 -13.62
N SER A 73 -15.08 -48.58 -14.55
CA SER A 73 -14.01 -49.39 -15.15
C SER A 73 -13.00 -48.55 -15.95
N PRO A 74 -11.72 -48.96 -16.02
CA PRO A 74 -10.69 -48.26 -16.78
C PRO A 74 -10.70 -48.68 -18.27
N VAL A 75 -10.57 -47.70 -19.17
CA VAL A 75 -10.34 -47.90 -20.61
C VAL A 75 -8.85 -47.68 -20.91
N PRO A 76 -8.23 -48.48 -21.82
CA PRO A 76 -6.83 -48.88 -21.69
C PRO A 76 -5.82 -47.94 -22.34
N GLY A 77 -4.60 -48.00 -21.81
CA GLY A 77 -3.45 -47.21 -22.24
C GLY A 77 -2.90 -47.61 -23.61
N HIS A 78 -2.55 -46.59 -24.38
CA HIS A 78 -1.70 -46.74 -25.57
C HIS A 78 -0.24 -46.51 -25.20
N ARG A 79 0.55 -47.58 -25.39
CA ARG A 79 2.01 -47.57 -25.39
C ARG A 79 2.50 -46.69 -26.55
N LEU A 80 3.36 -45.73 -26.26
CA LEU A 80 4.30 -45.20 -27.25
C LEU A 80 5.73 -45.61 -26.86
N ARG A 81 6.37 -46.29 -27.81
CA ARG A 81 7.75 -46.77 -27.76
C ARG A 81 8.71 -45.59 -27.79
N ARG A 82 9.76 -45.68 -26.95
CA ARG A 82 11.00 -44.91 -27.09
C ARG A 82 11.74 -45.28 -28.38
N PRO A 83 12.42 -44.32 -29.01
CA PRO A 83 13.70 -44.57 -29.66
C PRO A 83 14.84 -44.09 -28.73
N SER A 84 15.78 -45.00 -28.53
CA SER A 84 17.06 -44.82 -27.89
C SER A 84 18.05 -44.05 -28.77
N GLY A 85 18.86 -43.20 -28.13
CA GLY A 85 20.28 -43.04 -28.48
C GLY A 85 20.65 -41.87 -29.39
N MET A 86 21.07 -40.75 -28.78
CA MET A 86 22.13 -39.90 -29.32
C MET A 86 22.87 -39.22 -28.17
N THR A 87 24.15 -39.57 -28.04
CA THR A 87 25.15 -39.01 -27.14
C THR A 87 25.50 -37.56 -27.54
N PRO A 88 25.64 -36.61 -26.61
CA PRO A 88 26.16 -35.28 -26.95
C PRO A 88 27.71 -35.24 -26.92
N PRO A 89 28.36 -34.41 -27.76
CA PRO A 89 29.83 -34.24 -27.77
C PRO A 89 30.33 -33.32 -26.63
N PRO A 90 31.64 -33.35 -26.30
CA PRO A 90 32.15 -32.75 -25.08
C PRO A 90 32.28 -31.22 -25.12
N LEU A 91 32.00 -30.62 -23.96
CA LEU A 91 32.17 -29.20 -23.62
C LEU A 91 33.61 -28.72 -23.84
N ARG A 92 33.81 -27.77 -24.78
CA ARG A 92 35.02 -26.95 -24.85
C ARG A 92 34.83 -25.68 -24.02
N ARG A 93 35.66 -25.52 -22.98
CA ARG A 93 35.87 -24.28 -22.22
C ARG A 93 36.20 -23.13 -23.17
N ARG A 94 35.38 -22.07 -23.20
CA ARG A 94 35.78 -20.75 -23.73
C ARG A 94 36.05 -19.80 -22.57
N ARG A 95 37.18 -19.11 -22.64
CA ARG A 95 37.61 -18.04 -21.73
C ARG A 95 36.67 -16.82 -21.90
N PRO A 96 36.44 -16.01 -20.84
CA PRO A 96 35.68 -14.78 -20.97
C PRO A 96 36.57 -13.70 -21.61
N SER A 97 36.11 -13.13 -22.73
CA SER A 97 36.68 -11.93 -23.36
C SER A 97 35.84 -10.71 -22.99
N GLU A 98 36.51 -9.77 -22.33
CA GLU A 98 36.38 -8.31 -22.39
C GLU A 98 35.00 -7.66 -22.16
N TRP A 99 34.93 -7.00 -21.01
CA TRP A 99 33.85 -6.15 -20.54
C TRP A 99 34.04 -4.73 -21.06
N SER A 100 33.10 -4.22 -21.84
CA SER A 100 33.00 -2.81 -22.21
C SER A 100 32.41 -2.02 -21.03
N ARG A 101 33.23 -1.14 -20.44
CA ARG A 101 32.81 -0.06 -19.53
C ARG A 101 32.28 1.10 -20.39
N CYS A 102 31.22 1.77 -19.92
CA CYS A 102 30.90 3.12 -20.40
C CYS A 102 32.04 4.06 -19.97
N GLU A 103 32.71 4.69 -20.94
CA GLU A 103 33.75 5.69 -20.71
C GLU A 103 33.12 7.07 -20.47
N THR A 104 33.52 7.74 -19.40
CA THR A 104 33.32 9.18 -19.15
C THR A 104 34.60 9.95 -19.54
N PRO A 105 34.51 11.18 -20.11
CA PRO A 105 35.68 11.95 -20.50
C PRO A 105 36.40 12.58 -19.29
N PRO A 106 37.72 12.88 -19.38
CA PRO A 106 38.53 13.22 -18.21
C PRO A 106 38.36 14.67 -17.76
N ALA A 107 38.21 14.85 -16.44
CA ALA A 107 38.35 16.13 -15.77
C ALA A 107 39.81 16.42 -15.43
N VAL A 108 40.24 17.65 -15.70
CA VAL A 108 41.56 18.19 -15.39
C VAL A 108 41.74 18.33 -13.88
N GLY A 109 42.89 17.86 -13.39
CA GLY A 109 43.19 17.76 -11.97
C GLY A 109 43.47 19.07 -11.25
N GLY A 110 43.25 19.02 -9.93
CA GLY A 110 43.73 19.98 -8.94
C GLY A 110 43.84 19.27 -7.60
N LEU A 111 45.07 18.96 -7.18
CA LEU A 111 45.40 18.41 -5.86
C LEU A 111 45.04 19.41 -4.77
N LEU A 112 44.52 18.92 -3.63
CA LEU A 112 44.94 19.35 -2.29
C LEU A 112 44.49 18.33 -1.24
N SER A 113 45.46 17.77 -0.53
CA SER A 113 45.28 16.86 0.61
C SER A 113 45.05 17.64 1.89
N VAL A 114 44.13 17.21 2.76
CA VAL A 114 44.29 17.36 4.22
C VAL A 114 43.60 16.17 4.92
N ALA A 115 44.32 15.58 5.88
CA ALA A 115 43.93 14.47 6.76
C ALA A 115 42.89 14.89 7.84
N PRO A 116 42.23 13.94 8.53
CA PRO A 116 41.19 14.24 9.50
C PRO A 116 41.73 14.46 10.91
N THR A 117 41.12 15.37 11.67
CA THR A 117 41.27 15.46 13.13
C THR A 117 39.91 15.34 13.81
N ALA A 118 39.86 14.40 14.75
CA ALA A 118 38.74 14.15 15.66
C ALA A 118 38.74 15.12 16.85
N ALA A 119 37.53 15.35 17.40
CA ALA A 119 37.13 15.82 18.74
C ALA A 119 35.94 16.78 18.56
N GLY A 120 34.89 16.82 19.37
CA GLY A 120 34.58 16.27 20.68
C GLY A 120 33.26 16.93 21.12
N ALA A 121 32.52 16.25 22.00
CA ALA A 121 31.21 16.65 22.48
C ALA A 121 31.21 17.98 23.27
N ALA A 122 30.13 18.76 23.14
CA ALA A 122 29.54 19.53 24.26
C ALA A 122 28.19 20.14 23.84
N GLY A 123 27.13 19.79 24.57
CA GLY A 123 25.79 20.36 24.41
C GLY A 123 25.66 21.83 24.84
N ARG A 124 24.55 22.46 24.43
CA ARG A 124 23.92 23.59 25.14
C ARG A 124 22.47 23.76 24.68
N ARG A 125 21.60 23.88 25.68
CA ARG A 125 20.20 24.33 25.61
C ARG A 125 20.11 25.86 25.41
N ARG A 126 18.87 26.30 25.13
CA ARG A 126 18.26 27.65 25.19
C ARG A 126 18.17 28.33 23.82
N SER A 127 17.17 29.13 23.49
CA SER A 127 15.83 29.41 24.04
C SER A 127 15.14 30.32 23.01
N SER A 128 13.82 30.26 22.99
CA SER A 128 12.86 31.17 22.36
C SER A 128 13.17 32.67 22.52
N ALA A 129 12.95 33.45 21.46
CA ALA A 129 12.67 34.89 21.52
C ALA A 129 11.78 35.31 20.34
N GLN A 130 10.60 35.83 20.69
CA GLN A 130 9.67 36.57 19.82
C GLN A 130 10.25 37.95 19.50
N LEU A 131 9.89 38.52 18.34
CA LEU A 131 10.13 39.92 18.01
C LEU A 131 8.84 40.56 17.50
N GLU A 132 8.44 41.61 18.21
CA GLU A 132 7.28 42.47 17.98
C GLU A 132 7.51 43.46 16.83
N LEU A 133 6.39 43.85 16.26
CA LEU A 133 6.17 44.77 15.15
C LEU A 133 6.19 46.22 15.65
N LEU A 134 6.93 47.12 14.99
CA LEU A 134 6.77 48.57 15.17
C LEU A 134 6.56 49.26 13.82
N MET A 135 5.38 49.88 13.66
CA MET A 135 5.06 50.80 12.58
C MET A 135 5.64 52.19 12.86
N VAL A 136 6.24 52.83 11.85
CA VAL A 136 6.42 54.28 11.79
C VAL A 136 6.10 54.77 10.37
N PHE A 137 5.21 55.76 10.28
CA PHE A 137 4.85 56.50 9.07
C PHE A 137 5.80 57.69 8.86
N GLY A 138 6.09 58.01 7.60
CA GLY A 138 6.67 59.30 7.17
C GLY A 138 6.87 59.32 5.66
N GLY A 139 6.15 60.19 4.94
CA GLY A 139 6.17 60.30 3.48
C GLY A 139 7.04 61.45 2.94
N ALA A 140 7.31 61.41 1.64
CA ALA A 140 7.38 62.55 0.70
C ALA A 140 7.74 62.05 -0.71
N ASP A 141 7.03 62.57 -1.72
CA ASP A 141 7.22 62.35 -3.16
C ASP A 141 8.59 62.83 -3.68
N THR A 142 9.20 62.11 -4.63
CA THR A 142 9.87 62.71 -5.80
C THR A 142 9.98 61.76 -7.00
N ALA A 143 9.83 62.39 -8.16
CA ALA A 143 9.81 61.97 -9.57
C ALA A 143 10.66 60.77 -10.06
N ALA A 144 10.12 60.20 -11.15
CA ALA A 144 10.56 59.05 -11.92
C ALA A 144 11.95 59.17 -12.59
N ALA A 145 12.72 58.09 -12.50
CA ALA A 145 13.76 57.69 -13.45
C ALA A 145 13.65 56.16 -13.64
N GLY A 146 13.64 55.69 -14.89
CA GLY A 146 13.29 54.32 -15.25
C GLY A 146 14.15 53.24 -14.60
N GLN A 147 13.51 52.25 -13.98
CA GLN A 147 14.14 51.02 -13.52
C GLN A 147 14.42 50.09 -14.72
N PRO A 148 15.59 49.43 -14.78
CA PRO A 148 15.76 48.27 -15.64
C PRO A 148 14.74 47.19 -15.25
N PRO A 149 14.35 46.27 -16.17
CA PRO A 149 13.39 45.22 -15.83
C PRO A 149 13.90 44.49 -14.59
N ALA A 150 13.02 44.31 -13.61
CA ALA A 150 13.31 43.56 -12.41
C ALA A 150 13.90 42.21 -12.83
N GLU A 151 15.13 41.94 -12.40
CA GLU A 151 15.67 40.58 -12.43
C GLU A 151 14.62 39.68 -11.79
N GLN A 152 14.16 38.68 -12.55
CA GLN A 152 13.36 37.62 -11.97
C GLN A 152 14.13 37.09 -10.75
N PRO A 153 13.48 36.91 -9.59
CA PRO A 153 14.14 36.27 -8.47
C PRO A 153 14.75 34.95 -8.98
N PRO A 154 15.98 34.60 -8.58
CA PRO A 154 16.60 33.36 -9.02
C PRO A 154 15.60 32.25 -8.76
N ALA A 155 15.29 31.46 -9.79
CA ALA A 155 14.41 30.30 -9.65
C ALA A 155 14.87 29.55 -8.40
N GLU A 156 13.96 29.37 -7.44
CA GLU A 156 14.25 28.62 -6.21
C GLU A 156 14.97 27.34 -6.63
N ALA A 157 16.20 27.15 -6.12
CA ALA A 157 17.01 26.02 -6.52
C ALA A 157 16.19 24.75 -6.29
N SER A 158 15.92 24.01 -7.37
CA SER A 158 15.11 22.78 -7.29
C SER A 158 15.69 21.89 -6.19
N CYS A 159 14.85 21.49 -5.23
CA CYS A 159 15.24 20.56 -4.17
C CYS A 159 15.74 19.21 -4.76
N TYR A 160 15.43 18.93 -6.03
CA TYR A 160 15.86 17.74 -6.76
C TYR A 160 16.39 18.15 -8.13
N PRO A 161 17.70 18.20 -8.33
CA PRO A 161 18.27 18.64 -9.60
C PRO A 161 17.98 17.67 -10.75
N ASN A 162 17.76 16.38 -10.44
CA ASN A 162 17.59 15.30 -11.43
C ASN A 162 16.17 14.70 -11.46
N CYS A 163 15.23 15.23 -10.67
CA CYS A 163 13.86 14.74 -10.60
C CYS A 163 12.89 15.87 -10.95
N ASP A 164 12.11 15.66 -12.02
CA ASP A 164 11.03 16.58 -12.38
C ASP A 164 9.77 16.16 -11.61
N LEU A 165 9.43 16.95 -10.59
CA LEU A 165 8.30 16.69 -9.69
C LEU A 165 6.95 16.69 -10.40
N SER A 166 6.84 17.27 -11.61
CA SER A 166 5.60 17.24 -12.39
C SER A 166 5.10 15.81 -12.59
N ILE A 167 6.01 14.82 -12.63
CA ILE A 167 5.65 13.41 -12.82
C ILE A 167 4.67 12.89 -11.77
N TRP A 168 4.77 13.36 -10.53
CA TRP A 168 3.93 12.95 -9.41
C TRP A 168 2.63 13.76 -9.32
N MET A 169 2.61 14.96 -9.91
CA MET A 169 1.51 15.93 -9.77
C MET A 169 0.59 16.01 -10.99
N ARG A 170 0.76 15.15 -11.99
CA ARG A 170 -0.10 15.13 -13.18
C ARG A 170 -1.54 14.84 -12.82
N SER A 171 -2.44 15.60 -13.42
CA SER A 171 -3.88 15.39 -13.32
C SER A 171 -4.42 14.95 -14.67
N CYS A 172 -5.13 13.83 -14.70
CA CYS A 172 -5.85 13.37 -15.88
C CYS A 172 -7.12 14.20 -16.07
N ASP A 173 -7.16 14.95 -17.15
CA ASP A 173 -8.30 15.82 -17.46
C ASP A 173 -9.25 15.17 -18.48
N THR A 174 -8.76 14.21 -19.28
CA THR A 174 -9.53 13.53 -20.33
C THR A 174 -9.27 12.03 -20.30
N GLU A 175 -10.33 11.23 -20.27
CA GLU A 175 -10.25 9.78 -20.35
C GLU A 175 -10.01 9.32 -21.78
N GLN A 176 -9.21 8.28 -21.95
CA GLN A 176 -8.98 7.58 -23.19
C GLN A 176 -9.81 6.30 -23.22
N ILE A 177 -11.09 6.44 -23.56
CA ILE A 177 -12.05 5.33 -23.59
C ILE A 177 -11.82 4.41 -24.80
N GLU A 178 -11.63 4.99 -25.98
CA GLU A 178 -11.35 4.22 -27.19
C GLU A 178 -9.88 3.76 -27.20
N PRO A 179 -9.60 2.47 -27.49
CA PRO A 179 -8.23 1.96 -27.51
C PRO A 179 -7.35 2.68 -28.53
N LEU A 180 -6.30 3.35 -28.04
CA LEU A 180 -5.25 3.92 -28.89
C LEU A 180 -4.29 2.84 -29.31
N ARG A 181 -3.96 2.76 -30.60
CA ARG A 181 -2.90 1.87 -31.10
C ARG A 181 -1.53 2.49 -30.82
N GLY A 182 -0.60 1.69 -30.33
CA GLY A 182 0.75 2.13 -29.97
C GLY A 182 1.70 2.16 -31.16
N GLU A 183 2.60 3.14 -31.16
CA GLU A 183 3.78 3.16 -32.01
C GLU A 183 4.86 2.24 -31.42
N ILE A 184 5.14 1.13 -32.11
CA ILE A 184 6.08 0.11 -31.62
C ILE A 184 7.52 0.48 -31.99
N SER A 185 8.42 0.42 -31.02
CA SER A 185 9.86 0.39 -31.23
C SER A 185 10.48 -0.84 -30.56
N GLY A 186 11.50 -1.44 -31.19
CA GLY A 186 12.04 -2.73 -30.76
C GLY A 186 11.09 -3.90 -31.08
N VAL A 187 11.03 -4.90 -30.20
CA VAL A 187 10.25 -6.13 -30.38
C VAL A 187 9.43 -6.44 -29.14
N ILE A 188 8.11 -6.45 -29.29
CA ILE A 188 7.19 -7.01 -28.29
C ILE A 188 7.06 -8.52 -28.57
N PRO A 189 7.41 -9.41 -27.61
CA PRO A 189 7.39 -10.85 -27.87
C PRO A 189 6.00 -11.37 -28.25
N SER A 190 5.89 -12.16 -29.32
CA SER A 190 4.60 -12.67 -29.81
C SER A 190 3.87 -13.62 -28.85
N TRP A 191 4.61 -14.26 -27.93
CA TRP A 191 4.03 -15.10 -26.89
C TRP A 191 3.34 -14.29 -25.77
N LEU A 192 3.65 -12.99 -25.66
CA LEU A 192 3.08 -12.12 -24.66
C LEU A 192 1.68 -11.69 -25.13
N ARG A 193 0.65 -12.32 -24.56
CA ARG A 193 -0.76 -12.08 -24.90
C ARG A 193 -1.58 -11.87 -23.64
N GLY A 194 -2.34 -10.78 -23.59
CA GLY A 194 -3.13 -10.41 -22.41
C GLY A 194 -3.17 -8.90 -22.18
N SER A 195 -3.60 -8.51 -20.99
CA SER A 195 -3.69 -7.11 -20.59
C SER A 195 -2.92 -6.83 -19.31
N LEU A 196 -2.03 -5.85 -19.35
CA LEU A 196 -1.52 -5.18 -18.16
C LEU A 196 -2.55 -4.14 -17.71
N LEU A 197 -3.15 -4.38 -16.55
CA LEU A 197 -4.11 -3.48 -15.91
C LEU A 197 -3.42 -2.80 -14.74
N ARG A 198 -3.51 -1.48 -14.66
CA ARG A 198 -2.90 -0.69 -13.59
C ARG A 198 -3.92 0.25 -12.96
N ASN A 199 -3.72 0.55 -11.69
CA ASN A 199 -4.52 1.49 -10.93
C ASN A 199 -3.60 2.52 -10.25
N GLY A 200 -4.12 3.68 -9.92
CA GLY A 200 -3.33 4.74 -9.30
C GLY A 200 -4.04 6.09 -9.22
N PRO A 201 -3.32 7.12 -8.73
CA PRO A 201 -3.79 8.49 -8.70
C PRO A 201 -4.03 9.01 -10.11
N GLY A 202 -5.24 9.48 -10.37
CA GLY A 202 -5.67 10.00 -11.66
C GLY A 202 -5.83 11.50 -11.68
N ARG A 203 -6.79 12.02 -10.91
CA ARG A 203 -7.15 13.44 -10.93
C ARG A 203 -6.84 14.06 -9.58
N LEU A 204 -5.85 14.96 -9.59
CA LEU A 204 -5.42 15.68 -8.39
C LEU A 204 -6.25 16.95 -8.13
N ASN A 205 -6.81 17.54 -9.20
CA ASN A 205 -7.60 18.78 -9.11
C ASN A 205 -9.09 18.50 -9.36
N VAL A 206 -9.97 19.03 -8.53
CA VAL A 206 -11.44 18.95 -8.69
C VAL A 206 -11.99 20.37 -8.73
N GLY A 207 -12.34 20.85 -9.93
CA GLY A 207 -12.63 22.26 -10.14
C GLY A 207 -11.41 23.11 -9.80
N ASP A 208 -11.59 24.12 -8.95
CA ASP A 208 -10.51 25.00 -8.49
C ASP A 208 -9.78 24.49 -7.23
N GLU A 209 -10.23 23.35 -6.67
CA GLU A 209 -9.62 22.75 -5.48
C GLU A 209 -8.61 21.66 -5.86
N GLN A 210 -7.53 21.55 -5.09
CA GLN A 210 -6.49 20.55 -5.25
C GLN A 210 -6.41 19.66 -4.00
N PHE A 211 -6.32 18.35 -4.20
CA PHE A 211 -5.98 17.41 -3.14
C PHE A 211 -4.57 17.69 -2.60
N LYS A 212 -4.42 17.65 -1.28
CA LYS A 212 -3.16 17.94 -0.60
C LYS A 212 -2.18 16.77 -0.61
N HIS A 213 -2.69 15.54 -0.74
CA HIS A 213 -1.91 14.32 -0.67
C HIS A 213 -2.11 13.49 -1.93
N LEU A 214 -1.03 12.87 -2.45
CA LEU A 214 -1.10 12.12 -3.71
C LEU A 214 -2.07 10.93 -3.65
N PHE A 215 -2.19 10.29 -2.49
CA PHE A 215 -3.15 9.20 -2.23
C PHE A 215 -4.61 9.66 -2.05
N ASP A 216 -4.93 10.91 -2.36
CA ASP A 216 -6.32 11.39 -2.37
C ASP A 216 -6.86 11.59 -3.79
N ALA A 217 -5.98 11.58 -4.80
CA ALA A 217 -6.37 11.76 -6.19
C ALA A 217 -7.38 10.69 -6.63
N SER A 218 -8.31 11.03 -7.53
CA SER A 218 -9.33 10.06 -7.95
C SER A 218 -8.72 8.85 -8.66
N ALA A 219 -9.16 7.63 -8.32
CA ALA A 219 -8.71 6.38 -8.94
C ALA A 219 -8.84 6.39 -10.47
N LEU A 220 -7.74 6.12 -11.17
CA LEU A 220 -7.68 5.98 -12.61
C LEU A 220 -7.12 4.61 -12.99
N LEU A 221 -7.92 3.87 -13.74
CA LEU A 221 -7.56 2.57 -14.29
C LEU A 221 -6.88 2.77 -15.64
N HIS A 222 -5.83 2.02 -15.90
CA HIS A 222 -5.10 1.98 -17.16
C HIS A 222 -5.07 0.56 -17.69
N ARG A 223 -5.17 0.40 -19.01
CA ARG A 223 -5.10 -0.91 -19.70
C ARG A 223 -4.13 -0.81 -20.85
N PHE A 224 -3.14 -1.70 -20.86
CA PHE A 224 -2.31 -1.99 -22.04
C PHE A 224 -2.63 -3.42 -22.48
N HIS A 225 -3.40 -3.55 -23.56
CA HIS A 225 -3.71 -4.86 -24.15
C HIS A 225 -2.68 -5.21 -25.20
N ILE A 226 -2.16 -6.43 -25.15
CA ILE A 226 -1.05 -6.93 -25.94
C ILE A 226 -1.55 -8.15 -26.71
N ALA A 227 -1.44 -8.11 -28.03
CA ALA A 227 -1.76 -9.23 -28.89
C ALA A 227 -0.87 -9.21 -30.13
N ASP A 228 -0.19 -10.33 -30.40
CA ASP A 228 0.60 -10.53 -31.63
C ASP A 228 1.65 -9.45 -31.90
N GLY A 229 2.22 -8.88 -30.84
CA GLY A 229 3.24 -7.82 -30.91
C GLY A 229 2.68 -6.39 -31.04
N ASP A 230 1.37 -6.24 -31.23
CA ASP A 230 0.66 -4.97 -31.15
C ASP A 230 0.23 -4.68 -29.70
N VAL A 231 0.12 -3.39 -29.37
CA VAL A 231 -0.37 -2.94 -28.07
C VAL A 231 -1.39 -1.82 -28.24
N THR A 232 -2.48 -1.87 -27.47
CA THR A 232 -3.44 -0.77 -27.36
C THR A 232 -3.53 -0.22 -25.94
N TYR A 233 -3.76 1.09 -25.80
CA TYR A 233 -3.89 1.77 -24.51
C TYR A 233 -5.27 2.40 -24.30
N GLN A 234 -5.79 2.27 -23.07
CA GLN A 234 -6.99 2.95 -22.59
C GLN A 234 -6.78 3.40 -21.14
N ASN A 235 -7.51 4.44 -20.72
CA ASN A 235 -7.70 4.75 -19.30
C ASN A 235 -9.13 5.20 -18.99
N ARG A 236 -9.55 4.97 -17.74
CA ARG A 236 -10.89 5.33 -17.27
C ARG A 236 -10.90 5.52 -15.77
N PHE A 237 -11.53 6.60 -15.30
CA PHE A 237 -11.75 6.81 -13.88
C PHE A 237 -12.71 5.76 -13.33
N LEU A 238 -12.38 5.26 -12.15
CA LEU A 238 -13.32 4.44 -11.39
C LEU A 238 -14.51 5.29 -10.97
N ARG A 239 -15.73 4.85 -11.29
CA ARG A 239 -16.98 5.53 -10.91
C ARG A 239 -17.36 5.19 -9.47
N SER A 240 -16.52 5.61 -8.52
CA SER A 240 -16.84 5.56 -7.09
C SER A 240 -17.82 6.65 -6.71
N ARG A 241 -18.55 6.50 -5.59
CA ARG A 241 -19.44 7.58 -5.11
C ARG A 241 -18.64 8.84 -4.81
N THR A 242 -17.42 8.68 -4.30
CA THR A 242 -16.49 9.79 -4.03
C THR A 242 -16.15 10.55 -5.31
N TYR A 243 -15.77 9.86 -6.39
CA TYR A 243 -15.50 10.49 -7.69
C TYR A 243 -16.73 11.21 -8.25
N GLU A 244 -17.90 10.56 -8.22
CA GLU A 244 -19.14 11.12 -8.73
C GLU A 244 -19.58 12.37 -7.98
N ARG A 245 -19.52 12.35 -6.64
CA ARG A 245 -19.87 13.49 -5.79
C ARG A 245 -18.93 14.68 -6.01
N ASN A 246 -17.62 14.44 -5.99
CA ASN A 246 -16.61 15.47 -6.24
C ASN A 246 -16.76 16.08 -7.64
N THR A 247 -16.97 15.24 -8.66
CA THR A 247 -17.16 15.69 -10.05
C THR A 247 -18.44 16.49 -10.22
N ALA A 248 -19.57 16.03 -9.67
CA ALA A 248 -20.85 16.73 -9.75
C ALA A 248 -20.81 18.09 -9.03
N ALA A 249 -20.10 18.17 -7.89
CA ALA A 249 -19.96 19.40 -7.13
C ALA A 249 -18.89 20.36 -7.71
N ARG A 250 -18.01 19.89 -8.60
CA ARG A 250 -16.82 20.60 -9.10
C ARG A 250 -15.92 21.16 -7.98
N ARG A 251 -15.81 20.40 -6.88
CA ARG A 251 -14.99 20.68 -5.70
C ARG A 251 -14.89 19.44 -4.82
N ILE A 252 -14.01 19.43 -3.82
CA ILE A 252 -13.82 18.29 -2.91
C ILE A 252 -14.90 18.32 -1.82
N VAL A 253 -15.88 17.41 -1.92
CA VAL A 253 -17.00 17.25 -0.97
C VAL A 253 -16.88 16.02 -0.07
N VAL A 254 -15.99 15.09 -0.41
CA VAL A 254 -15.66 13.92 0.42
C VAL A 254 -14.23 14.06 0.94
N SER A 255 -14.04 13.92 2.25
CA SER A 255 -12.71 13.92 2.85
C SER A 255 -11.97 12.64 2.51
N GLU A 256 -10.69 12.77 2.19
CA GLU A 256 -9.79 11.66 1.85
C GLU A 256 -8.72 11.50 2.95
N PHE A 257 -7.69 10.69 2.68
CA PHE A 257 -6.64 10.37 3.64
C PHE A 257 -5.92 11.62 4.17
N GLY A 258 -5.42 12.48 3.26
CA GLY A 258 -4.68 13.70 3.58
C GLY A 258 -5.43 15.01 3.39
N THR A 259 -6.63 14.97 2.81
CA THR A 259 -7.39 16.17 2.42
C THR A 259 -8.77 16.21 3.08
N LEU A 260 -9.03 17.29 3.80
CA LEU A 260 -10.34 17.59 4.34
C LEU A 260 -11.23 18.22 3.26
N ALA A 261 -12.46 17.74 3.11
CA ALA A 261 -13.45 18.38 2.24
C ALA A 261 -13.73 19.84 2.64
N SER A 262 -13.71 20.74 1.66
CA SER A 262 -13.78 22.20 1.87
C SER A 262 -15.10 22.66 2.49
N VAL A 263 -16.23 22.10 2.04
CA VAL A 263 -17.58 22.42 2.55
C VAL A 263 -18.42 21.15 2.61
N PRO A 264 -19.17 20.90 3.72
CA PRO A 264 -20.12 19.79 3.78
C PRO A 264 -21.11 19.87 2.63
N ASP A 265 -21.63 18.72 2.19
CA ASP A 265 -22.69 18.67 1.17
C ASP A 265 -23.84 19.64 1.54
N PRO A 266 -24.10 20.69 0.75
CA PRO A 266 -25.16 21.67 1.04
C PRO A 266 -26.55 21.04 1.03
N CYS A 267 -26.69 19.83 0.46
CA CYS A 267 -27.94 19.07 0.44
C CYS A 267 -28.24 18.32 1.74
N GLN A 268 -27.32 18.31 2.72
CA GLN A 268 -27.59 17.72 4.03
C GLN A 268 -28.08 18.78 5.04
N THR A 269 -29.33 18.63 5.49
CA THR A 269 -29.89 19.32 6.65
C THR A 269 -29.09 19.01 7.92
N ILE A 270 -29.16 19.85 8.96
CA ILE A 270 -28.47 19.60 10.26
C ILE A 270 -28.81 18.21 10.81
N PHE A 271 -30.06 17.76 10.65
CA PHE A 271 -30.50 16.42 11.07
C PHE A 271 -29.88 15.31 10.22
N GLN A 272 -29.78 15.49 8.90
CA GLN A 272 -29.08 14.55 8.00
C GLN A 272 -27.58 14.50 8.25
N ARG A 273 -26.96 15.60 8.69
CA ARG A 273 -25.54 15.66 9.12
C ARG A 273 -25.31 14.85 10.38
N VAL A 274 -26.23 14.95 11.33
CA VAL A 274 -26.19 14.16 12.57
C VAL A 274 -26.47 12.69 12.27
N SER A 275 -27.44 12.36 11.40
CA SER A 275 -27.70 10.97 11.01
C SER A 275 -26.59 10.36 10.15
N SER A 276 -25.92 11.14 9.29
CA SER A 276 -24.78 10.67 8.50
C SER A 276 -23.53 10.48 9.36
N MET A 277 -23.36 11.23 10.46
CA MET A 277 -22.38 10.92 11.51
C MET A 277 -22.60 9.54 12.15
N PHE A 278 -23.82 9.03 12.14
CA PHE A 278 -24.16 7.70 12.63
C PHE A 278 -24.19 6.62 11.52
N SER A 279 -24.00 7.00 10.25
CA SER A 279 -23.86 6.07 9.11
C SER A 279 -22.39 5.98 8.69
N THR A 280 -21.66 5.04 9.31
CA THR A 280 -20.25 4.76 8.99
C THR A 280 -20.05 4.42 7.51
N GLU A 281 -21.09 3.88 6.84
CA GLU A 281 -21.08 3.57 5.40
C GLU A 281 -21.06 4.82 4.49
N GLU A 282 -21.60 5.96 4.95
CA GLU A 282 -21.66 7.18 4.13
C GLU A 282 -20.46 8.13 4.31
N MET A 283 -19.70 7.98 5.40
CA MET A 283 -18.58 8.86 5.74
C MET A 283 -17.22 8.42 5.22
N MET A 284 -17.05 7.11 4.95
CA MET A 284 -15.77 6.58 4.48
C MET A 284 -15.64 6.74 2.97
N THR A 285 -14.47 7.20 2.53
CA THR A 285 -14.12 7.21 1.10
C THR A 285 -14.20 5.81 0.50
N ASP A 286 -14.72 5.76 -0.72
CA ASP A 286 -14.70 4.58 -1.58
C ASP A 286 -13.79 4.78 -2.81
N ASN A 287 -12.81 5.68 -2.70
CA ASN A 287 -11.79 5.89 -3.72
C ASN A 287 -10.80 4.72 -3.80
N ALA A 288 -11.12 3.71 -4.62
CA ALA A 288 -10.32 2.51 -4.83
C ALA A 288 -9.15 2.73 -5.81
N MET A 289 -8.14 3.50 -5.38
CA MET A 289 -7.05 4.02 -6.25
C MET A 289 -5.70 3.30 -6.12
N ILE A 290 -5.60 2.22 -5.36
CA ILE A 290 -4.29 1.63 -5.02
C ILE A 290 -3.91 0.52 -6.00
N SER A 291 -4.74 -0.52 -6.08
CA SER A 291 -4.41 -1.73 -6.83
C SER A 291 -5.60 -2.33 -7.57
N ILE A 292 -5.34 -3.36 -8.37
CA ILE A 292 -6.35 -4.18 -9.04
C ILE A 292 -5.91 -5.65 -8.99
N TYR A 293 -6.80 -6.54 -8.54
CA TYR A 293 -6.51 -7.97 -8.37
C TYR A 293 -7.72 -8.85 -8.70
N PRO A 294 -7.50 -10.11 -9.10
CA PRO A 294 -8.57 -11.08 -9.31
C PRO A 294 -9.16 -11.58 -7.99
N TYR A 295 -10.49 -11.71 -7.96
CA TYR A 295 -11.24 -12.47 -6.97
C TYR A 295 -12.23 -13.37 -7.72
N GLY A 296 -11.97 -14.68 -7.72
CA GLY A 296 -12.66 -15.58 -8.65
C GLY A 296 -12.28 -15.27 -10.10
N ASP A 297 -13.28 -15.21 -10.98
CA ASP A 297 -13.09 -14.94 -12.42
C ASP A 297 -13.11 -13.44 -12.77
N GLU A 298 -13.29 -12.58 -11.77
CA GLU A 298 -13.55 -11.16 -11.90
C GLU A 298 -12.39 -10.33 -11.34
N LEU A 299 -12.23 -9.10 -11.84
CA LEU A 299 -11.21 -8.17 -11.35
C LEU A 299 -11.81 -7.09 -10.47
N TYR A 300 -11.10 -6.78 -9.38
CA TYR A 300 -11.52 -5.76 -8.43
C TYR A 300 -10.44 -4.70 -8.26
N ALA A 301 -10.84 -3.42 -8.23
CA ALA A 301 -10.01 -2.30 -7.78
C ALA A 301 -10.12 -2.14 -6.26
N LEU A 302 -8.98 -1.91 -5.59
CA LEU A 302 -8.86 -1.89 -4.13
C LEU A 302 -8.31 -0.54 -3.61
N THR A 303 -8.73 -0.22 -2.38
CA THR A 303 -8.10 0.75 -1.46
C THR A 303 -7.91 0.07 -0.11
N GLU A 304 -7.73 0.85 0.96
CA GLU A 304 -7.59 0.39 2.35
C GLU A 304 -8.80 0.72 3.24
N THR A 305 -9.93 1.04 2.64
CA THR A 305 -11.25 1.10 3.30
C THR A 305 -11.97 -0.25 3.10
N PRO A 306 -13.19 -0.49 3.59
CA PRO A 306 -13.85 -1.79 3.41
C PRO A 306 -14.42 -1.99 2.00
N TYR A 307 -14.18 -1.06 1.07
CA TYR A 307 -14.78 -1.04 -0.26
C TYR A 307 -13.82 -1.51 -1.34
N LEU A 308 -14.38 -2.26 -2.28
CA LEU A 308 -13.70 -2.73 -3.49
C LEU A 308 -14.70 -2.77 -4.64
N PHE A 309 -14.20 -2.62 -5.87
CA PHE A 309 -15.05 -2.41 -7.05
C PHE A 309 -14.76 -3.41 -8.14
N ARG A 310 -15.77 -4.16 -8.58
CA ARG A 310 -15.66 -4.99 -9.78
C ARG A 310 -15.48 -4.09 -11.01
N VAL A 311 -14.50 -4.41 -11.82
CA VAL A 311 -14.12 -3.67 -13.03
C VAL A 311 -14.11 -4.62 -14.22
N ASP A 312 -14.65 -4.14 -15.34
CA ASP A 312 -14.57 -4.84 -16.61
C ASP A 312 -13.12 -4.82 -17.15
N PRO A 313 -12.50 -5.98 -17.39
CA PRO A 313 -11.09 -6.06 -17.80
C PRO A 313 -10.83 -5.56 -19.23
N GLU A 314 -11.88 -5.36 -20.04
CA GLU A 314 -11.77 -4.91 -21.43
C GLU A 314 -12.09 -3.43 -21.56
N THR A 315 -13.20 -2.99 -20.98
CA THR A 315 -13.72 -1.61 -21.14
C THR A 315 -13.35 -0.67 -19.99
N LEU A 316 -12.76 -1.20 -18.90
CA LEU A 316 -12.48 -0.50 -17.65
C LEU A 316 -13.73 0.07 -16.95
N GLU A 317 -14.93 -0.37 -17.34
CA GLU A 317 -16.16 0.07 -16.71
C GLU A 317 -16.26 -0.42 -15.26
N THR A 318 -16.65 0.49 -14.38
CA THR A 318 -17.01 0.16 -13.01
C THR A 318 -18.36 -0.54 -13.00
N LYS A 319 -18.41 -1.78 -12.48
CA LYS A 319 -19.63 -2.62 -12.52
C LYS A 319 -20.34 -2.69 -11.18
N GLN A 320 -19.62 -3.02 -10.10
CA GLN A 320 -20.23 -3.27 -8.80
C GLN A 320 -19.34 -2.78 -7.67
N ARG A 321 -19.95 -2.15 -6.66
CA ARG A 321 -19.30 -1.84 -5.39
C ARG A 321 -19.60 -2.92 -4.36
N VAL A 322 -18.56 -3.48 -3.74
CA VAL A 322 -18.65 -4.46 -2.65
C VAL A 322 -18.23 -3.79 -1.34
N ASN A 323 -18.87 -4.18 -0.24
CA ASN A 323 -18.55 -3.69 1.11
C ASN A 323 -18.24 -4.87 2.02
N LEU A 324 -16.97 -5.08 2.36
CA LEU A 324 -16.52 -6.21 3.17
C LEU A 324 -17.08 -6.23 4.60
N MET A 325 -17.54 -5.09 5.14
CA MET A 325 -18.23 -5.08 6.43
C MET A 325 -19.47 -5.97 6.43
N LYS A 326 -20.15 -6.09 5.27
CA LYS A 326 -21.37 -6.89 5.10
C LYS A 326 -21.08 -8.40 4.93
N HIS A 327 -19.82 -8.78 4.69
CA HIS A 327 -19.43 -10.15 4.40
C HIS A 327 -18.55 -10.78 5.49
N VAL A 328 -17.54 -10.06 5.96
CA VAL A 328 -16.53 -10.57 6.91
C VAL A 328 -16.26 -9.64 8.10
N GLN A 329 -17.14 -8.66 8.35
CA GLN A 329 -17.11 -7.76 9.53
C GLN A 329 -15.75 -7.05 9.77
N VAL A 330 -15.01 -6.78 8.69
CA VAL A 330 -13.78 -5.98 8.75
C VAL A 330 -14.06 -4.52 8.40
N VAL A 331 -13.43 -3.60 9.12
CA VAL A 331 -13.55 -2.15 8.92
C VAL A 331 -12.59 -1.61 7.86
N ASN A 332 -11.55 -2.36 7.54
CA ASN A 332 -10.59 -2.11 6.47
C ASN A 332 -10.01 -3.44 5.96
N HIS A 333 -9.30 -3.37 4.84
CA HIS A 333 -8.45 -4.45 4.35
C HIS A 333 -7.23 -3.87 3.64
N SER A 334 -6.20 -4.67 3.42
CA SER A 334 -5.06 -4.25 2.61
C SER A 334 -5.42 -4.22 1.12
N ALA A 335 -4.73 -3.38 0.37
CA ALA A 335 -4.77 -3.37 -1.09
C ALA A 335 -3.80 -4.41 -1.72
N HIS A 336 -3.17 -5.27 -0.92
CA HIS A 336 -2.15 -6.24 -1.33
C HIS A 336 -2.56 -7.67 -0.96
N PRO A 337 -3.66 -8.20 -1.54
CA PRO A 337 -4.05 -9.58 -1.32
C PRO A 337 -3.03 -10.56 -1.93
N HIS A 338 -2.90 -11.73 -1.33
CA HIS A 338 -2.18 -12.86 -1.91
C HIS A 338 -3.11 -13.75 -2.74
N VAL A 339 -2.90 -13.80 -4.06
CA VAL A 339 -3.63 -14.66 -4.99
C VAL A 339 -2.88 -15.98 -5.16
N GLN A 340 -3.48 -17.10 -4.75
CA GLN A 340 -2.88 -18.42 -4.88
C GLN A 340 -3.09 -19.01 -6.29
N PRO A 341 -2.27 -19.99 -6.72
CA PRO A 341 -2.41 -20.63 -8.03
C PRO A 341 -3.78 -21.28 -8.29
N ASP A 342 -4.48 -21.71 -7.24
CA ASP A 342 -5.82 -22.30 -7.33
C ASP A 342 -6.94 -21.26 -7.42
N GLY A 343 -6.61 -19.96 -7.39
CA GLY A 343 -7.56 -18.84 -7.36
C GLY A 343 -8.05 -18.47 -5.96
N THR A 344 -7.61 -19.15 -4.90
CA THR A 344 -7.88 -18.72 -3.52
C THR A 344 -7.18 -17.37 -3.27
N VAL A 345 -7.89 -16.41 -2.69
CA VAL A 345 -7.30 -15.12 -2.33
C VAL A 345 -7.23 -15.00 -0.80
N PHE A 346 -6.06 -14.62 -0.28
CA PHE A 346 -5.89 -14.24 1.12
C PHE A 346 -5.70 -12.73 1.23
N ASN A 347 -6.32 -12.09 2.22
CA ASN A 347 -6.08 -10.67 2.48
C ASN A 347 -5.99 -10.40 3.99
N LEU A 348 -5.35 -9.31 4.37
CA LEU A 348 -5.30 -8.83 5.74
C LEU A 348 -6.40 -7.77 5.93
N GLY A 349 -7.14 -7.84 7.04
CA GLY A 349 -8.09 -6.79 7.40
C GLY A 349 -8.30 -6.70 8.90
N GLN A 350 -8.79 -5.55 9.37
CA GLN A 350 -9.01 -5.31 10.79
C GLN A 350 -10.48 -5.41 11.14
N SER A 351 -10.81 -6.00 12.29
CA SER A 351 -12.15 -5.97 12.87
C SER A 351 -12.14 -5.27 14.22
N VAL A 352 -13.31 -4.83 14.66
CA VAL A 352 -13.52 -4.26 16.00
C VAL A 352 -14.61 -5.07 16.68
N GLY A 353 -14.21 -5.93 17.62
CA GLY A 353 -15.10 -6.84 18.34
C GLY A 353 -15.27 -6.47 19.82
N LEU A 354 -16.03 -7.29 20.54
CA LEU A 354 -16.28 -7.12 21.99
C LEU A 354 -14.99 -7.19 22.82
N THR A 355 -14.01 -7.97 22.37
CA THR A 355 -12.71 -8.14 23.03
C THR A 355 -11.67 -7.10 22.59
N GLY A 356 -12.07 -6.09 21.82
CA GLY A 356 -11.17 -5.09 21.24
C GLY A 356 -10.90 -5.32 19.75
N PRO A 357 -10.01 -4.50 19.15
CA PRO A 357 -9.63 -4.66 17.75
C PRO A 357 -8.75 -5.89 17.53
N ALA A 358 -8.87 -6.49 16.35
CA ALA A 358 -8.06 -7.63 15.94
C ALA A 358 -7.65 -7.52 14.46
N TYR A 359 -6.47 -8.04 14.15
CA TYR A 359 -6.01 -8.28 12.79
C TYR A 359 -6.48 -9.65 12.34
N ASN A 360 -7.07 -9.72 11.15
CA ASN A 360 -7.70 -10.91 10.61
C ASN A 360 -7.06 -11.27 9.28
N VAL A 361 -6.71 -12.55 9.12
CA VAL A 361 -6.43 -13.12 7.81
C VAL A 361 -7.76 -13.59 7.22
N LEU A 362 -8.12 -12.97 6.12
CA LEU A 362 -9.31 -13.25 5.32
C LEU A 362 -8.96 -14.24 4.24
N ARG A 363 -9.87 -15.18 3.97
CA ARG A 363 -9.80 -16.13 2.87
C ARG A 363 -11.04 -15.99 2.00
N PHE A 364 -10.82 -15.79 0.71
CA PHE A 364 -11.83 -15.78 -0.32
C PHE A 364 -11.62 -17.03 -1.18
N PRO A 365 -12.62 -17.92 -1.31
CA PRO A 365 -12.47 -19.13 -2.10
C PRO A 365 -12.36 -18.81 -3.60
N PRO A 366 -11.82 -19.74 -4.40
CA PRO A 366 -11.85 -19.60 -5.85
C PRO A 366 -13.29 -19.58 -6.39
N SER A 367 -13.43 -19.17 -7.65
CA SER A 367 -14.69 -19.31 -8.37
C SER A 367 -15.12 -20.78 -8.38
N ASP A 368 -16.41 -21.04 -8.17
CA ASP A 368 -16.99 -22.37 -8.33
C ASP A 368 -17.60 -22.58 -9.74
N GLY A 369 -17.39 -21.62 -10.65
CA GLY A 369 -17.91 -21.66 -12.01
C GLY A 369 -19.43 -21.45 -12.11
N SER A 370 -20.11 -21.10 -11.01
CA SER A 370 -21.57 -20.88 -11.00
C SER A 370 -21.99 -19.52 -11.57
N GLY A 371 -21.04 -18.64 -11.91
CA GLY A 371 -21.28 -17.36 -12.59
C GLY A 371 -21.92 -16.27 -11.71
N VAL A 372 -22.13 -16.52 -10.42
CA VAL A 372 -22.66 -15.55 -9.45
C VAL A 372 -21.54 -15.20 -8.46
N ASP A 373 -21.47 -13.93 -8.06
CA ASP A 373 -20.50 -13.30 -7.13
C ASP A 373 -20.54 -13.87 -5.68
N ASN A 374 -20.46 -15.20 -5.55
CA ASN A 374 -20.51 -15.95 -4.28
C ASN A 374 -19.15 -15.96 -3.56
N VAL A 375 -18.09 -15.37 -4.14
CA VAL A 375 -16.75 -15.37 -3.53
C VAL A 375 -16.77 -14.60 -2.21
N PHE A 376 -17.44 -13.45 -2.16
CA PHE A 376 -17.54 -12.63 -0.95
C PHE A 376 -18.52 -13.20 0.07
N GLU A 377 -19.62 -13.83 -0.36
CA GLU A 377 -20.56 -14.51 0.54
C GLU A 377 -19.94 -15.71 1.27
N ARG A 378 -18.98 -16.37 0.62
CA ARG A 378 -18.24 -17.51 1.17
C ARG A 378 -16.89 -17.12 1.78
N ALA A 379 -16.61 -15.82 1.90
CA ALA A 379 -15.39 -15.34 2.51
C ALA A 379 -15.36 -15.67 4.01
N GLN A 380 -14.18 -15.96 4.53
CA GLN A 380 -14.00 -16.43 5.91
C GLN A 380 -12.83 -15.70 6.58
N VAL A 381 -12.98 -15.40 7.87
CA VAL A 381 -11.84 -15.10 8.73
C VAL A 381 -11.18 -16.42 9.12
N VAL A 382 -9.96 -16.68 8.63
CA VAL A 382 -9.25 -17.94 8.89
C VAL A 382 -8.30 -17.86 10.07
N ALA A 383 -7.81 -16.67 10.41
CA ALA A 383 -7.02 -16.44 11.62
C ALA A 383 -7.30 -15.03 12.16
N SER A 384 -7.19 -14.86 13.48
CA SER A 384 -7.40 -13.58 14.14
C SER A 384 -6.41 -13.41 15.30
N VAL A 385 -5.81 -12.23 15.40
CA VAL A 385 -4.84 -11.87 16.46
C VAL A 385 -5.21 -10.51 17.02
N GLY A 386 -5.32 -10.40 18.35
CA GLY A 386 -5.62 -9.13 19.01
C GLY A 386 -4.50 -8.10 18.82
N CYS A 387 -4.85 -6.82 18.72
CA CYS A 387 -3.87 -5.75 18.56
C CYS A 387 -3.07 -5.52 19.84
N ARG A 388 -1.77 -5.20 19.72
CA ARG A 388 -0.92 -4.79 20.85
C ARG A 388 -1.50 -3.61 21.63
N TRP A 389 -2.09 -2.65 20.91
CA TRP A 389 -2.69 -1.45 21.50
C TRP A 389 -4.19 -1.39 21.20
N PRO A 390 -5.06 -1.67 22.18
CA PRO A 390 -6.51 -1.74 21.97
C PRO A 390 -7.18 -0.47 21.43
N LEU A 391 -6.56 0.70 21.63
CA LEU A 391 -7.05 1.99 21.12
C LEU A 391 -6.18 2.56 19.97
N HIS A 392 -5.14 1.82 19.57
CA HIS A 392 -4.17 2.23 18.56
C HIS A 392 -3.76 1.01 17.70
N PRO A 393 -4.68 0.36 16.98
CA PRO A 393 -4.34 -0.71 16.05
C PRO A 393 -3.23 -0.28 15.06
N SER A 394 -2.27 -1.15 14.81
CA SER A 394 -1.17 -0.91 13.87
C SER A 394 -1.70 -0.82 12.44
N TYR A 395 -1.13 0.10 11.66
CA TYR A 395 -1.33 0.19 10.22
C TYR A 395 -0.43 -0.81 9.51
N MET A 396 -1.00 -1.69 8.68
CA MET A 396 -0.26 -2.69 7.90
C MET A 396 -0.74 -2.69 6.46
N HIS A 397 0.13 -2.24 5.54
CA HIS A 397 -0.17 -2.11 4.12
C HIS A 397 -0.10 -3.43 3.35
N SER A 398 0.75 -4.36 3.81
CA SER A 398 0.88 -5.71 3.26
C SER A 398 1.29 -6.70 4.35
N PHE A 399 1.29 -7.99 4.01
CA PHE A 399 1.67 -9.10 4.89
C PHE A 399 2.32 -10.20 4.06
N CYS A 400 2.88 -11.24 4.69
CA CYS A 400 3.44 -12.37 3.97
C CYS A 400 2.64 -13.66 4.15
N ILE A 401 2.76 -14.55 3.17
CA ILE A 401 2.26 -15.93 3.22
C ILE A 401 3.35 -16.90 2.76
N THR A 402 3.49 -18.03 3.46
CA THR A 402 4.26 -19.22 3.04
C THR A 402 3.35 -20.44 3.10
N PRO A 403 3.72 -21.62 2.57
CA PRO A 403 2.92 -22.84 2.70
C PRO A 403 2.45 -23.14 4.12
N GLY A 404 3.31 -22.93 5.12
CA GLY A 404 3.06 -23.21 6.53
C GLY A 404 2.56 -22.02 7.36
N TYR A 405 2.82 -20.76 6.97
CA TYR A 405 2.62 -19.61 7.85
C TYR A 405 1.97 -18.39 7.17
N PHE A 406 1.20 -17.63 7.94
CA PHE A 406 0.99 -16.21 7.68
C PHE A 406 1.94 -15.40 8.58
N VAL A 407 2.45 -14.28 8.06
CA VAL A 407 3.33 -13.37 8.81
C VAL A 407 2.75 -11.98 8.76
N LEU A 408 2.30 -11.49 9.91
CA LEU A 408 1.86 -10.10 10.07
C LEU A 408 3.02 -9.29 10.69
N ILE A 409 3.26 -8.09 10.17
CA ILE A 409 4.38 -7.25 10.60
C ILE A 409 3.77 -6.03 11.31
N GLU A 410 3.61 -6.13 12.62
CA GLU A 410 3.00 -5.10 13.46
C GLU A 410 4.01 -3.98 13.72
N GLN A 411 4.06 -3.02 12.78
CA GLN A 411 4.91 -1.83 12.84
C GLN A 411 4.39 -0.77 13.82
N PRO A 412 5.23 0.14 14.33
CA PRO A 412 4.84 1.10 15.36
C PRO A 412 4.15 2.36 14.81
N LEU A 413 3.67 2.33 13.57
CA LEU A 413 2.67 3.28 13.07
C LEU A 413 1.27 2.73 13.35
N ALA A 414 0.47 3.47 14.12
CA ALA A 414 -0.86 3.03 14.50
C ALA A 414 -1.93 4.08 14.22
N VAL A 415 -3.17 3.62 14.04
CA VAL A 415 -4.36 4.46 13.88
C VAL A 415 -5.01 4.65 15.26
N SER A 416 -4.93 5.86 15.81
CA SER A 416 -5.58 6.17 17.09
C SER A 416 -7.11 6.23 16.93
N THR A 417 -7.81 5.26 17.49
CA THR A 417 -9.29 5.20 17.40
C THR A 417 -9.95 6.41 18.06
N VAL A 418 -9.37 6.90 19.17
CA VAL A 418 -9.83 8.13 19.84
C VAL A 418 -9.64 9.34 18.92
N GLN A 419 -8.50 9.43 18.24
CA GLN A 419 -8.24 10.52 17.33
C GLN A 419 -9.12 10.42 16.08
N VAL A 420 -9.43 9.22 15.55
CA VAL A 420 -10.44 9.05 14.47
C VAL A 420 -11.80 9.65 14.89
N CYS A 421 -12.28 9.37 16.10
CA CYS A 421 -13.52 9.98 16.57
C CYS A 421 -13.40 11.51 16.66
N ARG A 422 -12.27 12.03 17.14
CA ARG A 422 -12.01 13.47 17.21
C ARG A 422 -11.89 14.11 15.84
N THR A 423 -11.23 13.48 14.86
CA THR A 423 -11.05 14.02 13.51
C THR A 423 -12.38 14.10 12.78
N LEU A 424 -13.27 13.12 12.98
CA LEU A 424 -14.65 13.16 12.47
C LEU A 424 -15.45 14.32 13.08
N LEU A 425 -15.31 14.58 14.39
CA LEU A 425 -16.01 15.69 15.08
C LEU A 425 -15.41 17.08 14.78
N GLN A 426 -14.09 17.19 14.77
CA GLN A 426 -13.33 18.44 14.62
C GLN A 426 -13.00 18.77 13.17
N ARG A 427 -13.43 17.95 12.21
CA ARG A 427 -13.17 18.08 10.78
C ARG A 427 -11.66 18.18 10.48
N GLN A 428 -10.93 17.11 10.76
CA GLN A 428 -9.52 16.93 10.39
C GLN A 428 -9.37 15.74 9.42
N PRO A 429 -8.33 15.71 8.55
CA PRO A 429 -8.06 14.58 7.66
C PRO A 429 -7.68 13.31 8.44
N LEU A 430 -7.86 12.13 7.83
CA LEU A 430 -7.68 10.84 8.53
C LEU A 430 -6.23 10.58 8.95
N VAL A 431 -5.27 11.07 8.17
CA VAL A 431 -3.83 11.04 8.49
C VAL A 431 -3.51 11.63 9.87
N ALA A 432 -4.30 12.59 10.37
CA ALA A 432 -4.12 13.17 11.71
C ALA A 432 -4.39 12.16 12.84
N ALA A 433 -5.00 11.01 12.54
CA ALA A 433 -5.17 9.91 13.47
C ALA A 433 -3.99 8.93 13.50
N LEU A 434 -3.02 9.06 12.59
CA LEU A 434 -1.81 8.25 12.61
C LEU A 434 -0.87 8.70 13.72
N ARG A 435 -0.29 7.72 14.42
CA ARG A 435 0.63 7.94 15.52
C ARG A 435 1.78 6.96 15.43
N TRP A 436 2.99 7.50 15.36
CA TRP A 436 4.22 6.74 15.52
C TRP A 436 4.52 6.53 17.01
N PHE A 437 4.96 5.33 17.36
CA PHE A 437 5.43 4.97 18.69
C PHE A 437 6.92 4.62 18.65
N ASP A 438 7.65 5.01 19.69
CA ASP A 438 9.06 4.59 19.86
C ASP A 438 9.12 3.18 20.47
N GLU A 439 8.60 2.21 19.72
CA GLU A 439 8.37 0.83 20.15
C GLU A 439 8.81 -0.16 19.06
N PRO A 440 9.31 -1.36 19.41
CA PRO A 440 9.79 -2.33 18.42
C PRO A 440 8.71 -2.73 17.40
N THR A 441 9.14 -2.99 16.16
CA THR A 441 8.33 -3.69 15.15
C THR A 441 8.27 -5.17 15.52
N ARG A 442 7.07 -5.78 15.48
CA ARG A 442 6.84 -7.18 15.85
C ARG A 442 6.45 -8.03 14.65
N PHE A 443 6.99 -9.24 14.55
CA PHE A 443 6.55 -10.22 13.56
C PHE A 443 5.65 -11.25 14.25
N ILE A 444 4.38 -11.27 13.86
CA ILE A 444 3.37 -12.21 14.34
C ILE A 444 3.29 -13.36 13.34
N VAL A 445 3.85 -14.51 13.73
CA VAL A 445 3.82 -15.73 12.92
C VAL A 445 2.60 -16.56 13.29
N ILE A 446 1.75 -16.87 12.32
CA ILE A 446 0.52 -17.65 12.49
C ILE A 446 0.67 -18.96 11.70
N ASP A 447 0.56 -20.10 12.38
CA ASP A 447 0.59 -21.42 11.75
C ASP A 447 -0.72 -21.66 10.98
N ARG A 448 -0.62 -21.94 9.68
CA ARG A 448 -1.76 -22.13 8.77
C ARG A 448 -2.51 -23.44 8.96
N LYS A 449 -1.91 -24.44 9.62
CA LYS A 449 -2.57 -25.72 9.92
C LYS A 449 -3.48 -25.60 11.13
N THR A 450 -3.01 -24.88 12.14
CA THR A 450 -3.73 -24.67 13.40
C THR A 450 -4.53 -23.38 13.43
N ASN A 451 -4.25 -22.46 12.51
CA ASN A 451 -4.77 -21.09 12.46
C ASN A 451 -4.52 -20.29 13.75
N ARG A 452 -3.41 -20.57 14.43
CA ARG A 452 -3.04 -19.93 15.69
C ARG A 452 -1.68 -19.24 15.58
N ALA A 453 -1.59 -18.06 16.20
CA ALA A 453 -0.32 -17.40 16.41
C ALA A 453 0.62 -18.31 17.23
N THR A 454 1.88 -18.37 16.82
CA THR A 454 2.94 -19.03 17.59
C THR A 454 3.16 -18.28 18.91
N SER A 455 3.68 -18.97 19.93
CA SER A 455 4.05 -18.34 21.20
C SER A 455 5.39 -17.58 21.15
N LEU A 456 6.09 -17.61 20.01
CA LEU A 456 7.36 -16.94 19.83
C LEU A 456 7.13 -15.45 19.56
N SER A 457 7.88 -14.60 20.27
CA SER A 457 7.82 -13.15 20.13
C SER A 457 9.05 -12.69 19.35
N TYR A 458 8.88 -12.26 18.10
CA TYR A 458 9.95 -11.75 17.26
C TYR A 458 9.86 -10.22 17.19
N GLN A 459 11.00 -9.55 17.38
CA GLN A 459 11.08 -8.10 17.44
C GLN A 459 12.30 -7.61 16.66
N THR A 460 12.21 -6.41 16.10
CA THR A 460 13.35 -5.66 15.56
C THR A 460 13.24 -4.21 16.00
N ASP A 461 14.31 -3.44 15.80
CA ASP A 461 14.29 -2.00 15.99
C ASP A 461 13.14 -1.37 15.17
N PRO A 462 12.55 -0.25 15.63
CA PRO A 462 11.44 0.40 14.94
C PRO A 462 11.77 0.63 13.46
N LEU A 463 10.84 0.23 12.60
CA LEU A 463 10.90 0.45 11.15
C LEU A 463 9.49 0.63 10.60
N PHE A 464 9.39 1.32 9.48
CA PHE A 464 8.17 1.43 8.70
C PHE A 464 8.31 0.62 7.42
N PHE A 465 7.21 0.07 6.91
CA PHE A 465 7.17 -0.57 5.60
C PHE A 465 5.79 -0.37 4.97
N LEU A 466 5.78 -0.38 3.64
CA LEU A 466 4.57 -0.55 2.85
C LEU A 466 4.54 -1.96 2.26
N HIS A 467 5.59 -2.35 1.54
CA HIS A 467 5.59 -3.57 0.74
C HIS A 467 6.52 -4.65 1.29
N THR A 468 5.94 -5.82 1.53
CA THR A 468 6.68 -7.08 1.61
C THR A 468 7.14 -7.50 0.21
N ILE A 469 8.36 -8.02 0.09
CA ILE A 469 8.91 -8.56 -1.16
C ILE A 469 8.47 -10.01 -1.33
N ASN A 470 8.83 -10.87 -0.36
CA ASN A 470 8.43 -12.28 -0.29
C ASN A 470 8.69 -12.83 1.12
N ALA A 471 8.16 -14.01 1.42
CA ALA A 471 8.63 -14.82 2.55
C ALA A 471 8.74 -16.29 2.15
N TYR A 472 9.58 -17.06 2.83
CA TYR A 472 9.70 -18.49 2.61
C TYR A 472 10.24 -19.25 3.82
N GLU A 473 10.05 -20.57 3.80
CA GLU A 473 10.55 -21.47 4.84
C GLU A 473 11.85 -22.15 4.37
N GLU A 474 12.87 -22.19 5.23
CA GLU A 474 14.13 -22.88 4.98
C GLU A 474 14.72 -23.41 6.30
N ASP A 475 15.04 -24.71 6.36
CA ASP A 475 15.75 -25.36 7.47
C ASP A 475 15.31 -24.92 8.88
N GLY A 476 14.00 -24.93 9.13
CA GLY A 476 13.42 -24.55 10.42
C GLY A 476 13.39 -23.04 10.71
N HIS A 477 13.60 -22.21 9.69
CA HIS A 477 13.53 -20.76 9.73
C HIS A 477 12.49 -20.25 8.75
N LEU A 478 11.98 -19.06 9.04
CA LEU A 478 11.15 -18.26 8.15
C LEU A 478 11.96 -17.04 7.71
N VAL A 479 12.20 -16.91 6.41
CA VAL A 479 12.87 -15.76 5.82
C VAL A 479 11.82 -14.79 5.32
N VAL A 480 11.95 -13.51 5.67
CA VAL A 480 10.99 -12.45 5.35
C VAL A 480 11.75 -11.27 4.75
N ASP A 481 11.43 -10.92 3.51
CA ASP A 481 12.04 -9.82 2.80
C ASP A 481 11.03 -8.67 2.62
N LEU A 482 11.41 -7.43 2.89
CA LEU A 482 10.52 -6.26 2.80
C LEU A 482 11.29 -4.96 2.44
N CYS A 483 10.58 -3.99 1.85
CA CYS A 483 11.10 -2.64 1.62
C CYS A 483 10.92 -1.81 2.91
N ALA A 484 12.01 -1.64 3.68
CA ALA A 484 12.00 -0.98 4.98
C ALA A 484 12.39 0.51 4.87
N TYR A 485 11.71 1.33 5.65
CA TYR A 485 12.04 2.73 5.91
C TYR A 485 12.44 2.88 7.37
N GLN A 486 13.21 3.93 7.65
CA GLN A 486 13.62 4.25 9.02
C GLN A 486 12.39 4.53 9.91
N ASP A 487 11.42 5.28 9.40
CA ASP A 487 10.19 5.61 10.11
C ASP A 487 9.05 5.99 9.15
N ALA A 488 7.91 6.40 9.70
CA ALA A 488 6.72 6.77 8.95
C ALA A 488 6.77 8.17 8.31
N GLN A 489 7.88 8.92 8.41
CA GLN A 489 8.02 10.22 7.72
C GLN A 489 7.88 10.08 6.21
N MET A 490 8.06 8.88 5.66
CA MET A 490 7.67 8.55 4.29
C MET A 490 6.26 9.09 3.98
N LEU A 491 5.26 8.89 4.84
CA LEU A 491 3.89 9.35 4.53
C LEU A 491 3.81 10.87 4.37
N ASP A 492 4.63 11.63 5.09
CA ASP A 492 4.69 13.08 4.96
C ASP A 492 5.32 13.52 3.61
N CYS A 493 6.13 12.66 2.99
CA CYS A 493 6.68 12.91 1.65
C CYS A 493 5.61 12.79 0.54
N MET A 494 4.42 12.27 0.83
CA MET A 494 3.37 12.14 -0.18
C MET A 494 2.40 13.34 -0.22
N TYR A 495 2.69 14.39 0.57
CA TYR A 495 2.04 15.69 0.41
C TYR A 495 2.61 16.47 -0.77
N VAL A 496 1.71 17.10 -1.53
CA VAL A 496 2.04 17.96 -2.68
C VAL A 496 2.94 19.12 -2.29
N GLU A 497 2.74 19.68 -1.09
CA GLU A 497 3.58 20.77 -0.57
C GLU A 497 4.98 20.28 -0.22
N ALA A 498 5.10 19.16 0.50
CA ALA A 498 6.38 18.57 0.87
C ALA A 498 7.23 18.21 -0.36
N LEU A 499 6.61 17.67 -1.42
CA LEU A 499 7.27 17.44 -2.71
C LEU A 499 7.94 18.70 -3.26
N LYS A 500 7.28 19.86 -3.17
CA LYS A 500 7.76 21.11 -3.76
C LYS A 500 8.83 21.80 -2.92
N THR A 501 8.73 21.73 -1.60
CA THR A 501 9.46 22.65 -0.71
C THR A 501 10.42 21.98 0.27
N ASN A 502 10.37 20.65 0.44
CA ASN A 502 11.20 19.97 1.45
C ASN A 502 12.56 19.53 0.89
N PRO A 503 13.69 20.14 1.31
CA PRO A 503 15.02 19.74 0.84
C PRO A 503 15.49 18.38 1.37
N HIS A 504 14.83 17.80 2.38
CA HIS A 504 15.17 16.51 3.00
C HIS A 504 14.27 15.36 2.56
N TYR A 505 13.39 15.58 1.60
CA TYR A 505 12.44 14.59 1.11
C TYR A 505 13.08 13.26 0.70
N ALA A 506 14.25 13.32 0.05
CA ALA A 506 14.93 12.12 -0.41
C ALA A 506 15.30 11.21 0.76
N ASP A 507 15.68 11.79 1.91
CA ASP A 507 15.98 11.02 3.12
C ASP A 507 14.72 10.31 3.66
N MET A 508 13.53 10.92 3.49
CA MET A 508 12.25 10.37 3.95
C MET A 508 11.72 9.23 3.05
N PHE A 509 12.08 9.19 1.77
CA PHE A 509 11.54 8.24 0.78
C PHE A 509 12.50 7.05 0.46
N ARG A 510 13.58 6.87 1.22
CA ARG A 510 14.57 5.80 1.01
C ARG A 510 14.14 4.46 1.60
N GLY A 511 13.31 3.72 0.87
CA GLY A 511 13.00 2.31 1.15
C GLY A 511 14.21 1.41 0.83
N ARG A 512 14.63 0.55 1.75
CA ARG A 512 15.75 -0.38 1.58
C ARG A 512 15.26 -1.83 1.64
N PRO A 513 15.66 -2.71 0.71
CA PRO A 513 15.24 -4.10 0.73
C PRO A 513 16.00 -4.86 1.82
N THR A 514 15.28 -5.29 2.85
CA THR A 514 15.85 -5.90 4.06
C THR A 514 15.30 -7.31 4.28
N ARG A 515 16.17 -8.21 4.73
CA ARG A 515 15.88 -9.61 5.02
C ARG A 515 15.94 -9.88 6.51
N PHE A 516 14.85 -10.45 7.04
CA PHE A 516 14.74 -10.96 8.40
C PHE A 516 14.70 -12.48 8.38
N VAL A 517 15.31 -13.12 9.37
CA VAL A 517 15.30 -14.58 9.51
C VAL A 517 14.83 -14.97 10.90
N LEU A 518 13.68 -15.65 10.96
CA LEU A 518 12.94 -15.98 12.16
C LEU A 518 13.04 -17.49 12.44
N PRO A 519 13.77 -17.92 13.49
CA PRO A 519 13.84 -19.34 13.85
C PRO A 519 12.50 -19.85 14.38
N LEU A 520 11.92 -20.89 13.76
CA LEU A 520 10.60 -21.42 14.11
C LEU A 520 10.59 -22.33 15.35
N SER A 521 11.74 -22.90 15.71
CA SER A 521 11.89 -23.78 16.87
C SER A 521 13.25 -23.57 17.54
N PRO A 522 13.50 -22.37 18.10
CA PRO A 522 14.78 -22.04 18.69
C PRO A 522 15.05 -22.89 19.93
N PRO A 523 16.26 -23.48 20.10
CA PRO A 523 16.60 -24.23 21.28
C PRO A 523 16.44 -23.40 22.57
N VAL A 524 16.11 -24.09 23.66
CA VAL A 524 16.05 -23.51 25.01
C VAL A 524 17.35 -23.81 25.74
N GLY A 525 17.88 -22.86 26.52
CA GLY A 525 19.08 -23.05 27.35
C GLY A 525 20.42 -22.77 26.66
N LEU A 526 20.41 -22.23 25.43
CA LEU A 526 21.61 -21.67 24.82
C LEU A 526 21.96 -20.30 25.46
N ASP A 527 23.23 -19.90 25.31
CA ASP A 527 23.70 -18.56 25.65
C ASP A 527 22.78 -17.50 25.02
N PRO A 528 22.24 -16.53 25.80
CA PRO A 528 21.46 -15.41 25.24
C PRO A 528 22.19 -14.63 24.14
N ALA A 529 23.53 -14.63 24.16
CA ALA A 529 24.34 -14.03 23.11
C ALA A 529 24.44 -14.91 21.85
N ALA A 530 23.96 -16.15 21.82
CA ALA A 530 24.05 -17.00 20.64
C ALA A 530 23.14 -16.50 19.51
N ASN A 531 23.66 -16.49 18.28
CA ASN A 531 22.83 -16.31 17.09
C ASN A 531 22.05 -17.61 16.84
N LEU A 532 20.73 -17.50 16.76
CA LEU A 532 19.80 -18.61 16.52
C LEU A 532 19.55 -18.84 15.03
N VAL A 533 20.00 -17.93 14.15
CA VAL A 533 19.97 -18.12 12.70
C VAL A 533 21.10 -19.07 12.30
N THR A 534 20.73 -20.26 11.82
CA THR A 534 21.71 -21.28 11.37
C THR A 534 21.85 -21.36 9.85
N LEU A 535 21.08 -20.56 9.11
CA LEU A 535 21.15 -20.53 7.64
C LEU A 535 22.51 -20.01 7.17
N THR A 536 23.07 -20.67 6.14
CA THR A 536 24.29 -20.20 5.47
C THR A 536 23.96 -19.20 4.38
N GLY A 537 24.78 -18.16 4.21
CA GLY A 537 24.62 -17.18 3.13
C GLY A 537 23.68 -16.01 3.46
N THR A 538 23.38 -15.80 4.75
CA THR A 538 22.73 -14.59 5.26
C THR A 538 23.55 -14.01 6.40
N THR A 539 23.55 -12.69 6.52
CA THR A 539 24.10 -11.94 7.64
C THR A 539 23.06 -11.61 8.71
N ALA A 540 21.79 -11.93 8.48
CA ALA A 540 20.72 -11.71 9.44
C ALA A 540 20.95 -12.55 10.70
N THR A 541 20.57 -12.00 11.86
CA THR A 541 20.72 -12.68 13.14
C THR A 541 19.43 -12.65 13.95
N ALA A 542 19.27 -13.61 14.84
CA ALA A 542 18.20 -13.66 15.81
C ALA A 542 18.78 -14.06 17.18
N ARG A 543 18.61 -13.22 18.21
CA ARG A 543 19.17 -13.46 19.55
C ARG A 543 18.10 -13.37 20.60
N ARG A 544 18.18 -14.23 21.62
CA ARG A 544 17.18 -14.26 22.70
C ARG A 544 17.44 -13.13 23.69
N ARG A 545 16.42 -12.33 23.97
CA ARG A 545 16.43 -11.30 25.02
C ARG A 545 16.08 -11.88 26.39
N SER A 546 16.35 -11.11 27.43
CA SER A 546 16.06 -11.46 28.83
C SER A 546 14.55 -11.65 29.10
N ASP A 547 13.68 -10.96 28.36
CA ASP A 547 12.22 -11.11 28.43
C ASP A 547 11.68 -12.33 27.64
N GLY A 548 12.58 -13.11 27.02
CA GLY A 548 12.25 -14.28 26.23
C GLY A 548 11.94 -14.00 24.75
N SER A 549 11.80 -12.74 24.34
CA SER A 549 11.63 -12.35 22.94
C SER A 549 12.91 -12.61 22.12
N LEU A 550 12.76 -12.65 20.80
CA LEU A 550 13.84 -12.83 19.84
C LEU A 550 14.08 -11.51 19.13
N GLN A 551 15.21 -10.87 19.40
CA GLN A 551 15.66 -9.70 18.67
C GLN A 551 16.24 -10.15 17.34
N LEU A 552 15.65 -9.65 16.26
CA LEU A 552 16.12 -9.80 14.89
C LEU A 552 17.06 -8.64 14.55
N THR A 553 18.11 -8.95 13.82
CA THR A 553 18.94 -7.95 13.12
C THR A 553 18.88 -8.30 11.64
N PRO A 554 18.38 -7.38 10.79
CA PRO A 554 18.20 -7.68 9.38
C PRO A 554 19.52 -7.69 8.61
N GLU A 555 19.47 -8.31 7.44
CA GLU A 555 20.44 -8.19 6.37
C GLU A 555 19.94 -7.22 5.30
N LEU A 556 20.83 -6.39 4.76
CA LEU A 556 20.52 -5.56 3.59
C LEU A 556 20.75 -6.36 2.31
N LEU A 557 19.74 -6.44 1.43
CA LEU A 557 19.82 -7.22 0.18
C LEU A 557 20.55 -6.47 -0.95
N CYS A 558 20.47 -5.14 -0.97
CA CYS A 558 21.29 -4.28 -1.82
C CYS A 558 21.31 -2.83 -1.30
N ASP A 559 22.32 -2.07 -1.72
CA ASP A 559 22.46 -0.65 -1.39
C ASP A 559 21.84 0.26 -2.48
N LEU A 560 20.59 -0.05 -2.85
CA LEU A 560 19.76 0.79 -3.71
C LEU A 560 18.39 0.96 -3.05
N GLY A 561 17.81 2.14 -3.19
CA GLY A 561 16.44 2.40 -2.82
C GLY A 561 15.49 1.60 -3.69
N THR A 562 14.62 0.78 -3.09
CA THR A 562 13.68 -0.06 -3.84
C THR A 562 12.28 0.11 -3.31
N GLU A 563 11.31 0.23 -4.22
CA GLU A 563 9.91 0.11 -3.87
C GLU A 563 9.05 -0.61 -4.92
N THR A 564 7.80 -0.90 -4.55
CA THR A 564 6.80 -1.64 -5.33
C THR A 564 7.40 -2.96 -5.86
N PRO A 565 7.91 -3.82 -4.96
CA PRO A 565 8.62 -5.01 -5.35
C PRO A 565 7.71 -6.03 -6.03
N ARG A 566 8.25 -6.74 -7.01
CA ARG A 566 7.62 -7.83 -7.75
C ARG A 566 8.59 -9.00 -7.89
N ILE A 567 8.05 -10.20 -7.95
CA ILE A 567 8.80 -11.44 -8.14
C ILE A 567 8.12 -12.27 -9.24
N ASN A 568 8.68 -13.43 -9.58
CA ASN A 568 7.95 -14.48 -10.30
C ASN A 568 6.89 -15.10 -9.39
N TYR A 569 5.84 -14.33 -9.13
CA TYR A 569 4.90 -14.55 -8.05
C TYR A 569 4.15 -15.88 -8.17
N ALA A 570 3.71 -16.21 -9.39
CA ALA A 570 2.94 -17.44 -9.66
C ALA A 570 3.70 -18.73 -9.30
N ARG A 571 5.03 -18.72 -9.35
CA ARG A 571 5.86 -19.89 -9.05
C ARG A 571 6.62 -19.80 -7.73
N HIS A 572 6.91 -18.59 -7.24
CA HIS A 572 7.86 -18.39 -6.14
C HIS A 572 7.30 -17.66 -4.91
N ASN A 573 6.07 -17.13 -4.93
CA ASN A 573 5.49 -16.52 -3.73
C ASN A 573 5.37 -17.56 -2.59
N GLY A 574 5.85 -17.23 -1.40
CA GLY A 574 5.83 -18.11 -0.24
C GLY A 574 6.93 -19.19 -0.24
N THR A 575 7.77 -19.24 -1.26
CA THR A 575 8.82 -20.28 -1.43
C THR A 575 10.17 -19.65 -1.71
N LYS A 576 11.25 -20.42 -1.52
CA LYS A 576 12.60 -19.92 -1.75
C LYS A 576 12.75 -19.41 -3.19
N TYR A 577 13.34 -18.22 -3.30
CA TYR A 577 13.42 -17.45 -4.54
C TYR A 577 14.78 -16.74 -4.62
N ARG A 578 15.13 -16.24 -5.79
CA ARG A 578 16.41 -15.60 -6.06
C ARG A 578 16.28 -14.17 -6.57
N TYR A 579 15.22 -13.82 -7.28
CA TYR A 579 15.10 -12.53 -7.94
C TYR A 579 13.86 -11.76 -7.53
N PHE A 580 14.04 -10.49 -7.19
CA PHE A 580 12.95 -9.51 -7.20
C PHE A 580 13.29 -8.33 -8.11
N TYR A 581 12.24 -7.63 -8.50
CA TYR A 581 12.24 -6.46 -9.36
C TYR A 581 11.53 -5.32 -8.63
N ALA A 582 12.01 -4.09 -8.78
CA ALA A 582 11.45 -2.93 -8.10
C ALA A 582 11.65 -1.66 -8.94
N ILE A 583 10.96 -0.58 -8.57
CA ILE A 583 11.36 0.77 -8.99
C ILE A 583 12.38 1.33 -8.00
N SER A 584 13.15 2.32 -8.43
CA SER A 584 13.98 3.10 -7.53
C SER A 584 13.13 3.93 -6.55
N SER A 585 13.55 3.98 -5.29
CA SER A 585 13.07 4.95 -4.31
C SER A 585 14.13 6.01 -3.97
N ASP A 586 15.30 6.00 -4.63
CA ASP A 586 16.32 7.05 -4.49
C ASP A 586 15.99 8.20 -5.46
N VAL A 587 15.08 9.09 -5.04
CA VAL A 587 14.55 10.19 -5.86
C VAL A 587 15.55 11.33 -6.11
N ASP A 588 16.64 11.36 -5.36
CA ASP A 588 17.77 12.28 -5.49
C ASP A 588 18.94 11.69 -6.29
N GLY A 589 18.83 10.43 -6.74
CA GLY A 589 19.86 9.81 -7.56
C GLY A 589 20.01 10.49 -8.94
N ASP A 590 21.15 10.25 -9.60
CA ASP A 590 21.45 10.80 -10.95
C ASP A 590 20.36 10.53 -11.98
N ASN A 591 19.70 9.37 -11.84
CA ASN A 591 18.48 9.06 -12.56
C ASN A 591 17.50 8.41 -11.56
N PRO A 592 16.43 9.12 -11.15
CA PRO A 592 15.46 8.60 -10.17
C PRO A 592 14.48 7.61 -10.81
N GLY A 593 14.31 7.63 -12.13
CA GLY A 593 13.44 6.71 -12.86
C GLY A 593 14.17 5.43 -13.30
N LYS A 594 14.25 4.44 -12.40
CA LYS A 594 14.92 3.16 -12.69
C LYS A 594 14.02 1.96 -12.41
N LEU A 595 14.21 0.91 -13.21
CA LEU A 595 13.86 -0.45 -12.82
C LEU A 595 15.10 -1.14 -12.27
N ILE A 596 14.94 -1.88 -11.18
CA ILE A 596 16.01 -2.55 -10.47
C ILE A 596 15.68 -4.04 -10.41
N LYS A 597 16.64 -4.89 -10.74
CA LYS A 597 16.64 -6.32 -10.44
C LYS A 597 17.68 -6.58 -9.36
N VAL A 598 17.32 -7.39 -8.37
CA VAL A 598 18.21 -7.79 -7.29
C VAL A 598 18.29 -9.31 -7.21
N ASP A 599 19.51 -9.85 -7.20
CA ASP A 599 19.80 -11.25 -6.87
C ASP A 599 19.96 -11.38 -5.35
N THR A 600 19.00 -12.02 -4.67
CA THR A 600 18.94 -12.10 -3.21
C THR A 600 19.92 -13.11 -2.60
N VAL A 601 20.71 -13.80 -3.44
CA VAL A 601 21.76 -14.73 -3.02
C VAL A 601 23.14 -14.08 -3.20
N THR A 602 23.37 -13.39 -4.32
CA THR A 602 24.68 -12.78 -4.60
C THR A 602 24.74 -11.28 -4.31
N HIS A 603 23.61 -10.67 -3.96
CA HIS A 603 23.42 -9.22 -3.74
C HIS A 603 23.78 -8.37 -4.97
N GLN A 604 23.85 -9.00 -6.15
CA GLN A 604 24.13 -8.29 -7.39
C GLN A 604 22.88 -7.60 -7.88
N THR A 605 23.04 -6.36 -8.33
CA THR A 605 21.96 -5.57 -8.90
C THR A 605 22.17 -5.34 -10.39
N ARG A 606 21.07 -5.20 -11.12
CA ARG A 606 21.05 -4.72 -12.50
C ARG A 606 19.95 -3.71 -12.64
N THR A 607 20.18 -2.68 -13.44
CA THR A 607 19.21 -1.60 -13.62
C THR A 607 18.92 -1.36 -15.08
N TRP A 608 17.70 -0.91 -15.34
CA TRP A 608 17.32 -0.22 -16.57
C TRP A 608 16.96 1.22 -16.20
N CYS A 609 17.39 2.18 -17.01
CA CYS A 609 17.01 3.58 -16.85
C CYS A 609 17.18 4.34 -18.17
N GLU A 610 16.40 5.40 -18.34
CA GLU A 610 16.48 6.34 -19.45
C GLU A 610 16.35 7.76 -18.87
N GLN A 611 17.06 8.73 -19.46
CA GLN A 611 17.01 10.11 -18.97
C GLN A 611 15.58 10.65 -19.04
N ASN A 612 15.12 11.30 -17.97
CA ASN A 612 13.78 11.89 -17.85
C ASN A 612 12.61 10.90 -17.98
N ALA A 613 12.85 9.60 -17.94
CA ALA A 613 11.83 8.57 -18.06
C ALA A 613 11.56 7.93 -16.69
N TYR A 614 10.29 7.74 -16.34
CA TYR A 614 9.84 7.30 -15.02
C TYR A 614 8.95 6.06 -15.17
N PRO A 615 9.51 4.86 -14.99
CA PRO A 615 8.75 3.63 -15.07
C PRO A 615 7.83 3.45 -13.84
N SER A 616 6.70 2.78 -14.04
CA SER A 616 5.88 2.25 -12.96
C SER A 616 6.46 0.94 -12.40
N GLU A 617 5.82 0.40 -11.36
CA GLU A 617 6.04 -0.96 -10.84
C GLU A 617 6.26 -2.00 -11.98
N PRO A 618 7.36 -2.79 -11.95
CA PRO A 618 7.70 -3.75 -13.00
C PRO A 618 6.99 -5.09 -12.81
N VAL A 619 5.89 -5.31 -13.53
CA VAL A 619 5.14 -6.57 -13.48
C VAL A 619 5.88 -7.67 -14.25
N PHE A 620 6.33 -8.71 -13.54
CA PHE A 620 6.98 -9.88 -14.17
C PHE A 620 5.95 -10.79 -14.84
N VAL A 621 6.22 -11.18 -16.08
CA VAL A 621 5.47 -12.19 -16.84
C VAL A 621 6.42 -13.28 -17.32
N PRO A 622 6.27 -14.55 -16.87
CA PRO A 622 7.14 -15.63 -17.29
C PRO A 622 6.93 -15.95 -18.77
N ARG A 623 8.01 -16.36 -19.44
CA ARG A 623 7.90 -17.05 -20.73
C ARG A 623 7.10 -18.36 -20.53
N PRO A 624 6.26 -18.81 -21.49
CA PRO A 624 5.49 -20.05 -21.35
C PRO A 624 6.34 -21.27 -20.95
N ASP A 625 7.51 -21.42 -21.59
CA ASP A 625 8.47 -22.50 -21.34
C ASP A 625 9.65 -22.04 -20.47
N ALA A 626 9.42 -21.12 -19.53
CA ALA A 626 10.47 -20.52 -18.70
C ALA A 626 11.37 -21.56 -18.03
N MET A 627 12.68 -21.47 -18.30
CA MET A 627 13.71 -22.41 -17.84
C MET A 627 14.41 -21.96 -16.54
N SER A 628 14.34 -20.68 -16.20
CA SER A 628 14.84 -20.10 -14.94
C SER A 628 13.79 -19.21 -14.30
N GLU A 629 13.99 -18.88 -13.03
CA GLU A 629 13.09 -18.00 -12.25
C GLU A 629 12.86 -16.64 -12.92
N ASP A 630 13.87 -16.11 -13.59
CA ASP A 630 13.90 -14.83 -14.30
C ASP A 630 13.71 -14.93 -15.82
N ASP A 631 13.37 -16.11 -16.37
CA ASP A 631 13.09 -16.28 -17.80
C ASP A 631 11.69 -15.75 -18.15
N GLY A 632 11.65 -14.47 -18.54
CA GLY A 632 10.42 -13.75 -18.84
C GLY A 632 10.70 -12.29 -19.13
N VAL A 633 9.66 -11.47 -19.04
CA VAL A 633 9.75 -10.03 -19.25
C VAL A 633 9.20 -9.25 -18.06
N LEU A 634 9.65 -8.02 -17.91
CA LEU A 634 9.05 -7.01 -17.05
C LEU A 634 8.22 -6.07 -17.90
N LEU A 635 7.00 -5.81 -17.46
CA LEU A 635 6.09 -4.83 -18.05
C LEU A 635 5.96 -3.63 -17.12
N SER A 636 6.17 -2.44 -17.64
CA SER A 636 6.06 -1.21 -16.88
C SER A 636 5.40 -0.13 -17.74
N ALA A 637 4.48 0.65 -17.15
CA ALA A 637 4.03 1.88 -17.77
C ALA A 637 5.15 2.91 -17.67
N LEU A 638 5.48 3.57 -18.78
CA LEU A 638 6.55 4.54 -18.86
C LEU A 638 5.98 5.93 -19.16
N LEU A 639 6.44 6.91 -18.41
CA LEU A 639 6.12 8.31 -18.58
C LEU A 639 7.40 9.12 -18.68
N TRP A 640 7.36 10.29 -19.32
CA TRP A 640 8.50 11.19 -19.43
C TRP A 640 8.16 12.55 -18.86
N ALA A 641 9.13 13.18 -18.19
CA ALA A 641 9.07 14.54 -17.69
C ALA A 641 9.14 15.63 -18.79
N GLN A 642 9.37 16.89 -18.43
CA GLN A 642 9.75 17.97 -19.36
C GLN A 642 8.77 18.20 -20.53
N GLY A 643 7.48 18.34 -20.21
CA GLY A 643 6.44 18.69 -21.20
C GLY A 643 5.89 17.51 -22.01
N GLN A 644 6.32 16.28 -21.74
CA GLN A 644 5.78 15.05 -22.35
C GLN A 644 4.59 14.48 -21.57
N GLU A 645 3.74 15.36 -21.03
CA GLU A 645 2.65 14.97 -20.12
C GLU A 645 1.60 14.08 -20.78
N ARG A 646 1.41 14.21 -22.10
CA ARG A 646 0.44 13.45 -22.90
C ARG A 646 1.01 12.16 -23.50
N GLN A 647 2.23 11.80 -23.14
CA GLN A 647 2.86 10.58 -23.61
C GLN A 647 2.85 9.52 -22.52
N VAL A 648 2.51 8.30 -22.92
CA VAL A 648 2.60 7.10 -22.11
C VAL A 648 3.10 5.96 -22.98
N ALA A 649 3.84 5.02 -22.41
CA ALA A 649 4.20 3.80 -23.12
C ALA A 649 4.06 2.56 -22.25
N LEU A 650 3.93 1.41 -22.91
CA LEU A 650 4.25 0.12 -22.32
C LEU A 650 5.72 -0.19 -22.62
N LEU A 651 6.56 -0.27 -21.59
CA LEU A 651 7.94 -0.72 -21.68
C LEU A 651 8.01 -2.24 -21.44
N VAL A 652 8.74 -2.96 -22.30
CA VAL A 652 9.01 -4.39 -22.17
C VAL A 652 10.52 -4.63 -22.02
N VAL A 653 10.92 -5.12 -20.85
CA VAL A 653 12.33 -5.38 -20.51
C VAL A 653 12.56 -6.87 -20.33
N ASP A 654 13.65 -7.40 -20.88
CA ASP A 654 14.09 -8.77 -20.62
C ASP A 654 14.51 -8.92 -19.15
N ALA A 655 13.82 -9.77 -18.41
CA ALA A 655 14.02 -9.88 -16.96
C ALA A 655 15.38 -10.49 -16.58
N VAL A 656 16.04 -11.20 -17.50
CA VAL A 656 17.39 -11.77 -17.29
C VAL A 656 18.47 -10.67 -17.38
N SER A 657 18.50 -9.96 -18.50
CA SER A 657 19.54 -9.00 -18.85
C SER A 657 19.28 -7.57 -18.40
N MET A 658 18.03 -7.24 -18.04
CA MET A 658 17.55 -5.86 -17.81
C MET A 658 17.70 -4.96 -19.05
N ARG A 659 17.78 -5.55 -20.24
CA ARG A 659 17.78 -4.80 -21.51
C ARG A 659 16.37 -4.65 -22.02
N GLU A 660 16.07 -3.49 -22.56
CA GLU A 660 14.81 -3.27 -23.26
C GLU A 660 14.72 -4.15 -24.50
N LEU A 661 13.58 -4.83 -24.65
CA LEU A 661 13.23 -5.58 -25.85
C LEU A 661 12.48 -4.68 -26.83
N GLY A 662 11.55 -3.89 -26.31
CA GLY A 662 10.80 -2.89 -27.07
C GLY A 662 9.80 -2.15 -26.19
N ARG A 663 9.10 -1.20 -26.81
CA ARG A 663 8.01 -0.46 -26.18
C ARG A 663 6.93 -0.11 -27.19
N ALA A 664 5.74 0.19 -26.67
CA ALA A 664 4.64 0.76 -27.42
C ALA A 664 4.31 2.14 -26.86
N THR A 665 4.46 3.20 -27.66
CA THR A 665 4.22 4.58 -27.24
C THR A 665 2.87 5.09 -27.74
N PHE A 666 2.19 5.87 -26.90
CA PHE A 666 0.86 6.43 -27.16
C PHE A 666 0.85 7.93 -26.88
N HIS A 667 0.03 8.66 -27.63
CA HIS A 667 -0.25 10.08 -27.42
C HIS A 667 -1.72 10.24 -27.06
N THR A 668 -2.02 10.72 -25.85
CA THR A 668 -3.38 10.91 -25.33
C THR A 668 -3.85 12.35 -25.49
N ASP A 669 -5.16 12.56 -25.40
CA ASP A 669 -5.75 13.90 -25.51
C ASP A 669 -5.41 14.81 -24.30
N GLY A 670 -5.15 14.22 -23.13
CA GLY A 670 -4.78 14.91 -21.90
C GLY A 670 -3.56 14.31 -21.19
N PRO A 671 -3.08 14.94 -20.10
CA PRO A 671 -1.97 14.42 -19.31
C PRO A 671 -2.24 13.01 -18.76
N VAL A 672 -1.21 12.16 -18.74
CA VAL A 672 -1.26 10.81 -18.16
C VAL A 672 -0.51 10.78 -16.83
N PRO A 673 -1.23 10.56 -15.71
CA PRO A 673 -0.65 10.40 -14.39
C PRO A 673 0.09 9.08 -14.18
N LYS A 674 0.97 9.07 -13.19
CA LYS A 674 1.70 7.87 -12.78
C LYS A 674 0.80 6.93 -11.98
N CYS A 675 0.78 5.66 -12.36
CA CYS A 675 0.05 4.60 -11.66
C CYS A 675 0.89 3.92 -10.55
N LEU A 676 0.21 3.21 -9.64
CA LEU A 676 0.79 2.57 -8.45
C LEU A 676 0.99 1.06 -8.61
N HIS A 677 -0.09 0.28 -8.64
CA HIS A 677 -0.04 -1.18 -8.71
C HIS A 677 -0.87 -1.73 -9.87
N GLY A 678 -0.53 -2.94 -10.30
CA GLY A 678 -1.23 -3.58 -11.39
C GLY A 678 -1.13 -5.10 -11.43
N TRP A 679 -1.98 -5.67 -12.28
CA TRP A 679 -2.08 -7.10 -12.54
C TRP A 679 -1.97 -7.37 -14.04
N PHE A 680 -1.24 -8.42 -14.41
CA PHE A 680 -1.23 -8.91 -15.79
C PHE A 680 -2.23 -10.06 -15.91
N LYS A 681 -3.30 -9.84 -16.68
CA LYS A 681 -4.27 -10.87 -17.03
C LYS A 681 -3.89 -11.44 -18.39
N GLY A 682 -3.36 -12.67 -18.41
CA GLY A 682 -3.14 -13.39 -19.66
C GLY A 682 -4.45 -13.67 -20.40
N ASP A 683 -4.39 -13.77 -21.72
CA ASP A 683 -5.51 -14.31 -22.50
C ASP A 683 -5.68 -15.79 -22.14
N SER A 684 -6.93 -16.22 -21.91
CA SER A 684 -7.24 -17.64 -21.79
C SER A 684 -6.95 -18.30 -23.14
N VAL A 685 -6.05 -19.29 -23.17
CA VAL A 685 -5.77 -20.08 -24.38
C VAL A 685 -6.91 -21.06 -24.65
#